data_AF-A0A517L2I4-F1
#
_entry.id   AF-A0A517L2I4-F1
#
_cell.length_a   1.000
_cell.length_b   1.000
_cell.length_c   1.000
_cell.angle_alpha   90.00
_cell.angle_beta   90.00
_cell.angle_gamma   90.00
#
_symmetry.space_group_name_H-M   'P 1'
#
loop_
_entity.id
_entity.type
_entity.pdbx_description
1 polymer ?
#
loop_
_entity_poly.entity_id
_entity_poly.type
_entity_poly.pdbx_seq_one_letter_code
_entity_poly.pdbx_strand_id
1 'polypeptide(L)'
;MVHSSIDSLPAFPEDLPLAPIARISSKKLLDGDKAEGAAVLEACRTYGFFYLDLADSPRGEDLLQESEDLLALSKKAFASHSLEEKNRYHLQRGVSMFGYKAAGTVKATDPHKRPDTTEFFNVSKDHMHGIAPTRDYPSTIEEARPLLKAFTKSAHETGMVVLRTLATALGIRPDIFTEGNDFNKPAGDHCRLTHKSPHSSDKNSIGLPSHTDFGTITILFTWLGGLQIQKHTDRSWVYVKPLPGHAIINLGDAMVKFTNGALKSANHRVVPSPGAQGDEERYSVVYFVRPCNDTLMKPVGDFENGTHVKVGGKVSVGEEEGKIYTAGEWMVKRAIQLGKTCHNDLLCLQWPSPPRNILITKKTNSPNITEASIEFAKHVHSSYPDINFVLERSAAENVHESLPFPVYSVSRSMDEAEPALHEKVDLISTLGGDGTILHASSLFATARNVPPILSFSMGTLGFLGEWKFKEYKRAFREVYMSGATAGNDNYLEESAEQSKQDEPSTTDIGPHKVHGTPTGWSSIRGKSMGSNRGARVLLRNRLKVGVFRPDGQRISGDDSIASANGDVYAMNEVIMHRGATPHLAIIEVSIGGRFLTEAVADGMIISTPTGSTAYSLSSGGSIVHPLVSSLLLTPICPRSLSFRPLVLPANTPISLRLSEKNRGREVEVSIDGVRRSQGLGRGMEVRVWGETIKDRQGNWTGGVPSVVRGAVGSDVSGEDHWVGGLNGLLKFNYPFGEEGT
;
A
#
# COMPACT_ATOMS: atom_id res chain seq x y z
N MET A 1 32.28 -0.45 34.13
CA MET A 1 30.90 -0.05 34.45
C MET A 1 30.43 1.05 33.51
N VAL A 2 29.63 0.64 32.52
CA VAL A 2 28.91 1.51 31.60
C VAL A 2 27.86 2.32 32.37
N HIS A 3 27.80 3.64 32.16
CA HIS A 3 26.76 4.48 32.75
C HIS A 3 25.43 4.21 32.04
N SER A 4 24.42 3.69 32.75
CA SER A 4 23.14 3.37 32.12
C SER A 4 22.19 4.57 32.11
N SER A 5 21.63 4.89 30.95
CA SER A 5 20.65 5.98 30.82
C SER A 5 19.38 5.73 31.63
N ILE A 6 19.11 4.48 32.02
CA ILE A 6 17.93 4.10 32.81
C ILE A 6 17.89 4.78 34.19
N ASP A 7 19.06 5.05 34.78
CA ASP A 7 19.16 5.61 36.14
C ASP A 7 18.72 7.08 36.19
N SER A 8 18.65 7.74 35.03
CA SER A 8 18.17 9.12 34.88
C SER A 8 16.66 9.24 34.63
N LEU A 9 15.96 8.11 34.49
CA LEU A 9 14.54 8.06 34.12
C LEU A 9 13.63 7.82 35.34
N PRO A 10 12.33 8.18 35.27
CA PRO A 10 11.39 7.88 36.35
C PRO A 10 11.36 6.38 36.68
N ALA A 11 11.22 6.05 37.96
CA ALA A 11 11.22 4.67 38.42
C ALA A 11 10.06 3.85 37.83
N PHE A 12 10.32 2.58 37.54
CA PHE A 12 9.27 1.63 37.12
C PHE A 12 8.35 1.32 38.32
N PRO A 13 7.01 1.36 38.18
CA PRO A 13 6.08 1.12 39.29
C PRO A 13 6.20 -0.29 39.92
N GLU A 14 6.18 -0.36 41.25
CA GLU A 14 6.43 -1.61 42.00
C GLU A 14 5.21 -2.55 42.09
N ASP A 15 4.00 -2.02 41.88
CA ASP A 15 2.71 -2.70 42.09
C ASP A 15 2.19 -3.44 40.84
N LEU A 16 2.95 -3.46 39.75
CA LEU A 16 2.54 -4.05 38.49
C LEU A 16 2.88 -5.54 38.38
N PRO A 17 2.02 -6.35 37.75
CA PRO A 17 2.28 -7.77 37.57
C PRO A 17 3.44 -7.99 36.58
N LEU A 18 4.55 -8.52 37.08
CA LEU A 18 5.77 -8.76 36.30
C LEU A 18 5.80 -10.17 35.68
N ALA A 19 6.38 -10.27 34.50
CA ALA A 19 6.66 -11.54 33.85
C ALA A 19 7.76 -12.30 34.62
N PRO A 20 7.57 -13.59 34.93
CA PRO A 20 8.56 -14.40 35.64
C PRO A 20 9.65 -14.87 34.66
N ILE A 21 10.42 -13.92 34.11
CA ILE A 21 11.52 -14.23 33.19
C ILE A 21 12.86 -14.30 33.95
N ALA A 22 13.67 -15.30 33.63
CA ALA A 22 14.92 -15.59 34.32
C ALA A 22 15.97 -14.50 34.08
N ARG A 23 16.91 -14.35 35.01
CA ARG A 23 18.14 -13.57 34.82
C ARG A 23 19.28 -14.54 34.57
N ILE A 24 20.01 -14.33 33.49
CA ILE A 24 21.03 -15.23 32.98
C ILE A 24 22.35 -14.46 32.89
N SER A 25 23.43 -15.03 33.41
CA SER A 25 24.78 -14.45 33.40
C SER A 25 25.45 -14.62 32.04
N SER A 26 25.85 -13.53 31.37
CA SER A 26 26.56 -13.63 30.09
C SER A 26 27.94 -14.29 30.26
N LYS A 27 28.63 -13.98 31.35
CA LYS A 27 29.91 -14.60 31.70
C LYS A 27 29.80 -16.11 31.82
N LYS A 28 28.84 -16.62 32.60
CA LYS A 28 28.66 -18.06 32.77
C LYS A 28 28.28 -18.78 31.48
N LEU A 29 27.52 -18.14 30.58
CA LEU A 29 27.26 -18.69 29.26
C LEU A 29 28.54 -18.81 28.42
N LEU A 30 29.41 -17.79 28.46
CA LEU A 30 30.72 -17.83 27.80
C LEU A 30 31.63 -18.91 28.38
N ASP A 31 31.56 -19.12 29.70
CA ASP A 31 32.32 -20.15 30.42
C ASP A 31 31.74 -21.58 30.22
N GLY A 32 30.59 -21.71 29.54
CA GLY A 32 29.96 -23.00 29.26
C GLY A 32 29.28 -23.65 30.49
N ASP A 33 28.84 -22.84 31.46
CA ASP A 33 28.20 -23.33 32.68
C ASP A 33 26.90 -24.10 32.37
N LYS A 34 26.84 -25.35 32.84
CA LYS A 34 25.71 -26.26 32.55
C LYS A 34 24.43 -25.87 33.28
N ALA A 35 24.52 -25.33 34.49
CA ALA A 35 23.34 -24.93 35.26
C ALA A 35 22.71 -23.68 34.65
N GLU A 36 23.53 -22.73 34.23
CA GLU A 36 23.10 -21.53 33.51
C GLU A 36 22.49 -21.90 32.16
N GLY A 37 23.10 -22.83 31.42
CA GLY A 37 22.54 -23.36 30.18
C GLY A 37 21.19 -24.05 30.36
N ALA A 38 21.01 -24.81 31.44
CA ALA A 38 19.71 -25.39 31.79
C ALA A 38 18.66 -24.32 32.13
N ALA A 39 19.05 -23.23 32.79
CA ALA A 39 18.16 -22.10 33.07
C ALA A 39 17.72 -21.38 31.79
N VAL A 40 18.63 -21.18 30.82
CA VAL A 40 18.29 -20.64 29.48
C VAL A 40 17.29 -21.56 28.77
N LEU A 41 17.52 -22.87 28.79
CA LEU A 41 16.62 -23.84 28.18
C LEU A 41 15.22 -23.78 28.79
N GLU A 42 15.12 -23.70 30.12
CA GLU A 42 13.84 -23.62 30.82
C GLU A 42 13.10 -22.30 30.51
N ALA A 43 13.81 -21.18 30.51
CA ALA A 43 13.24 -19.90 30.09
C ALA A 43 12.71 -19.95 28.66
N CYS A 44 13.40 -20.65 27.76
CA CYS A 44 13.03 -20.82 26.36
C CYS A 44 11.90 -21.85 26.13
N ARG A 45 11.68 -22.80 27.04
CA ARG A 45 10.55 -23.74 27.03
C ARG A 45 9.26 -23.14 27.57
N THR A 46 9.37 -22.13 28.42
CA THR A 46 8.23 -21.46 29.06
C THR A 46 7.75 -20.26 28.24
N TYR A 47 8.44 -19.13 28.33
CA TYR A 47 8.06 -17.90 27.64
C TYR A 47 8.89 -17.64 26.39
N GLY A 48 10.06 -18.23 26.25
CA GLY A 48 10.98 -17.80 25.19
C GLY A 48 11.65 -16.46 25.49
N PHE A 49 11.65 -16.01 26.75
CA PHE A 49 12.18 -14.72 27.20
C PHE A 49 13.05 -14.85 28.44
N PHE A 50 14.15 -14.10 28.51
CA PHE A 50 14.99 -13.96 29.71
C PHE A 50 15.79 -12.65 29.65
N TYR A 51 16.29 -12.19 30.80
CA TYR A 51 17.31 -11.15 30.86
C TYR A 51 18.69 -11.76 30.76
N LEU A 52 19.56 -11.18 29.94
CA LEU A 52 20.97 -11.49 29.90
C LEU A 52 21.73 -10.36 30.58
N ASP A 53 22.36 -10.66 31.72
CA ASP A 53 23.26 -9.77 32.42
C ASP A 53 24.54 -9.62 31.60
N LEU A 54 24.73 -8.44 31.04
CA LEU A 54 25.88 -8.09 30.21
C LEU A 54 26.96 -7.36 31.02
N ALA A 55 26.66 -6.91 32.23
CA ALA A 55 27.62 -6.19 33.07
C ALA A 55 28.67 -7.12 33.69
N ASP A 56 28.45 -8.43 33.64
CA ASP A 56 29.32 -9.44 34.25
C ASP A 56 30.45 -9.95 33.34
N SER A 57 30.54 -9.49 32.08
CA SER A 57 31.59 -9.88 31.14
C SER A 57 32.10 -8.68 30.31
N PRO A 58 33.40 -8.64 29.92
CA PRO A 58 33.93 -7.57 29.08
C PRO A 58 33.21 -7.43 27.74
N ARG A 59 32.89 -8.56 27.08
CA ARG A 59 32.12 -8.56 25.81
C ARG A 59 30.70 -8.03 26.00
N GLY A 60 30.10 -8.27 27.16
CA GLY A 60 28.80 -7.72 27.50
C GLY A 60 28.86 -6.22 27.79
N GLU A 61 29.90 -5.74 28.47
CA GLU A 61 30.13 -4.31 28.69
C GLU A 61 30.29 -3.54 27.38
N ASP A 62 31.02 -4.09 26.39
CA ASP A 62 31.14 -3.50 25.05
C ASP A 62 29.76 -3.37 24.38
N LEU A 63 28.96 -4.44 24.38
CA LEU A 63 27.61 -4.42 23.79
C LEU A 63 26.66 -3.46 24.53
N LEU A 64 26.79 -3.33 25.85
CA LEU A 64 26.03 -2.34 26.63
C LEU A 64 26.40 -0.92 26.21
N GLN A 65 27.69 -0.61 26.09
CA GLN A 65 28.16 0.72 25.67
C GLN A 65 27.67 1.04 24.25
N GLU A 66 27.80 0.10 23.31
CA GLU A 66 27.29 0.24 21.94
C GLU A 66 25.77 0.51 21.92
N SER A 67 25.00 -0.08 22.84
CA SER A 67 23.55 0.13 22.94
C SER A 67 23.19 1.54 23.44
N GLU A 68 23.97 2.11 24.37
CA GLU A 68 23.82 3.48 24.86
C GLU A 68 24.22 4.50 23.78
N ASP A 69 25.28 4.21 23.02
CA ASP A 69 25.68 5.04 21.88
C ASP A 69 24.60 5.01 20.78
N LEU A 70 23.96 3.86 20.55
CA LEU A 70 22.81 3.74 19.64
C LEU A 70 21.54 4.40 20.16
N LEU A 71 21.35 4.53 21.47
CA LEU A 71 20.29 5.36 22.04
C LEU A 71 20.51 6.82 21.66
N ALA A 72 21.73 7.34 21.84
CA ALA A 72 22.08 8.71 21.46
C ALA A 72 21.90 8.93 19.95
N LEU A 73 22.34 7.96 19.12
CA LEU A 73 22.08 7.98 17.68
C LEU A 73 20.59 8.00 17.37
N SER A 74 19.78 7.18 18.05
CA SER A 74 18.34 7.11 17.81
C SER A 74 17.69 8.48 18.07
N LYS A 75 17.99 9.09 19.22
CA LYS A 75 17.52 10.45 19.55
C LYS A 75 17.89 11.45 18.46
N LYS A 76 19.17 11.46 18.04
CA LYS A 76 19.65 12.32 16.94
C LYS A 76 18.89 12.05 15.64
N ALA A 77 18.80 10.80 15.20
CA ALA A 77 18.20 10.42 13.93
C ALA A 77 16.72 10.80 13.83
N PHE A 78 15.95 10.66 14.92
CA PHE A 78 14.53 11.03 14.94
C PHE A 78 14.29 12.54 15.11
N ALA A 79 15.18 13.25 15.81
CA ALA A 79 15.07 14.70 16.04
C ALA A 79 15.62 15.54 14.88
N SER A 80 16.68 15.09 14.21
CA SER A 80 17.37 15.87 13.16
C SER A 80 16.71 15.81 11.79
N HIS A 81 15.64 15.02 11.63
CA HIS A 81 14.95 14.86 10.35
C HIS A 81 13.47 15.13 10.51
N SER A 82 12.94 15.99 9.64
CA SER A 82 11.51 16.17 9.48
C SER A 82 10.84 14.85 9.07
N LEU A 83 9.53 14.73 9.31
CA LEU A 83 8.77 13.55 8.88
C LEU A 83 8.87 13.32 7.36
N GLU A 84 8.94 14.38 6.57
CA GLU A 84 9.11 14.32 5.12
C GLU A 84 10.44 13.68 4.74
N GLU A 85 11.54 14.11 5.37
CA GLU A 85 12.86 13.55 5.12
C GLU A 85 12.95 12.08 5.53
N LYS A 86 12.36 11.72 6.69
CA LYS A 86 12.26 10.33 7.14
C LYS A 86 11.44 9.47 6.16
N ASN A 87 10.36 10.01 5.61
CA ASN A 87 9.51 9.33 4.63
C ASN A 87 10.18 9.05 3.28
N ARG A 88 11.26 9.77 2.91
CA ARG A 88 12.07 9.40 1.73
C ARG A 88 12.66 7.99 1.84
N TYR A 89 12.86 7.52 3.08
CA TYR A 89 13.40 6.21 3.38
C TYR A 89 12.32 5.18 3.74
N HIS A 90 11.04 5.44 3.40
CA HIS A 90 9.92 4.60 3.80
C HIS A 90 10.12 3.12 3.45
N LEU A 91 9.76 2.24 4.38
CA LEU A 91 9.78 0.81 4.13
C LEU A 91 8.73 0.44 3.07
N GLN A 92 9.09 -0.46 2.16
CA GLN A 92 8.19 -0.87 1.10
C GLN A 92 7.37 -2.07 1.55
N ARG A 93 6.13 -1.82 1.98
CA ARG A 93 5.21 -2.89 2.41
C ARG A 93 5.09 -3.98 1.34
N GLY A 94 5.20 -5.23 1.77
CA GLY A 94 5.15 -6.39 0.87
C GLY A 94 6.41 -6.66 0.04
N VAL A 95 7.43 -5.79 0.12
CA VAL A 95 8.69 -5.92 -0.64
C VAL A 95 9.89 -6.04 0.29
N SER A 96 9.99 -5.14 1.28
CA SER A 96 11.14 -5.06 2.19
C SER A 96 10.72 -4.57 3.57
N MET A 97 11.32 -5.16 4.62
CA MET A 97 11.13 -4.70 5.99
C MET A 97 12.13 -3.61 6.41
N PHE A 98 13.07 -3.23 5.54
CA PHE A 98 14.08 -2.21 5.86
C PHE A 98 13.54 -0.79 5.64
N GLY A 99 14.17 0.21 6.25
CA GLY A 99 13.81 1.62 6.10
C GLY A 99 12.90 2.15 7.21
N TYR A 100 12.27 3.29 6.95
CA TYR A 100 11.48 4.05 7.91
C TYR A 100 10.01 3.63 7.95
N LYS A 101 9.46 3.60 9.16
CA LYS A 101 8.04 3.45 9.44
C LYS A 101 7.58 4.64 10.27
N ALA A 102 6.62 5.41 9.76
CA ALA A 102 6.00 6.50 10.51
C ALA A 102 5.01 6.00 11.58
N ALA A 103 4.88 6.74 12.69
CA ALA A 103 3.76 6.59 13.62
C ALA A 103 2.43 6.84 12.89
N GLY A 104 1.33 6.31 13.42
CA GLY A 104 -0.01 6.46 12.83
C GLY A 104 -0.52 5.23 12.07
N THR A 105 0.21 4.12 12.05
CA THR A 105 -0.24 2.90 11.37
C THR A 105 -1.30 2.18 12.22
N VAL A 106 -2.50 1.98 11.65
CA VAL A 106 -3.57 1.20 12.31
C VAL A 106 -3.39 -0.28 11.95
N LYS A 107 -3.27 -1.18 12.93
CA LYS A 107 -3.35 -2.63 12.65
C LYS A 107 -4.81 -3.05 12.57
N ALA A 108 -5.18 -3.74 11.48
CA ALA A 108 -6.53 -4.28 11.24
C ALA A 108 -7.03 -5.23 12.33
N THR A 109 -6.12 -5.78 13.14
CA THR A 109 -6.46 -6.66 14.26
C THR A 109 -6.84 -5.94 15.55
N ASP A 110 -6.67 -4.61 15.61
CA ASP A 110 -7.15 -3.82 16.75
C ASP A 110 -8.67 -3.59 16.60
N PRO A 111 -9.51 -4.11 17.52
CA PRO A 111 -10.97 -3.91 17.46
C PRO A 111 -11.38 -2.44 17.45
N HIS A 112 -10.53 -1.56 17.99
CA HIS A 112 -10.77 -0.13 18.12
C HIS A 112 -10.08 0.71 17.03
N LYS A 113 -9.39 0.07 16.07
CA LYS A 113 -8.70 0.72 14.94
C LYS A 113 -7.81 1.91 15.36
N ARG A 114 -7.13 1.81 16.51
CA ARG A 114 -6.27 2.90 17.00
C ARG A 114 -4.98 2.96 16.18
N PRO A 115 -4.53 4.17 15.77
CA PRO A 115 -3.22 4.33 15.18
C PRO A 115 -2.15 4.04 16.22
N ASP A 116 -1.13 3.25 15.86
CA ASP A 116 0.02 3.06 16.72
C ASP A 116 0.82 4.38 16.82
N THR A 117 1.46 4.62 17.96
CA THR A 117 2.24 5.85 18.22
C THR A 117 3.74 5.66 18.01
N THR A 118 4.13 4.57 17.35
CA THR A 118 5.53 4.15 17.25
C THR A 118 6.07 4.42 15.86
N GLU A 119 7.15 5.17 15.75
CA GLU A 119 7.97 5.24 14.55
C GLU A 119 9.24 4.40 14.71
N PHE A 120 9.79 3.87 13.60
CA PHE A 120 11.06 3.15 13.66
C PHE A 120 11.84 3.18 12.35
N PHE A 121 13.16 3.01 12.46
CA PHE A 121 14.05 2.68 11.35
C PHE A 121 14.51 1.22 11.46
N ASN A 122 14.34 0.45 10.40
CA ASN A 122 14.92 -0.87 10.25
C ASN A 122 16.18 -0.80 9.38
N VAL A 123 17.35 -0.85 10.01
CA VAL A 123 18.67 -0.73 9.41
C VAL A 123 19.26 -2.11 9.12
N SER A 124 19.38 -2.45 7.84
CA SER A 124 19.90 -3.74 7.37
C SER A 124 21.36 -3.98 7.79
N LYS A 125 21.64 -5.16 8.37
CA LYS A 125 23.01 -5.64 8.59
C LYS A 125 23.76 -5.76 7.26
N ASP A 126 23.14 -6.39 6.27
CA ASP A 126 23.78 -6.67 4.97
C ASP A 126 24.29 -5.39 4.31
N HIS A 127 23.50 -4.31 4.35
CA HIS A 127 23.91 -3.01 3.81
C HIS A 127 25.04 -2.35 4.60
N MET A 128 24.98 -2.42 5.94
CA MET A 128 26.01 -1.82 6.79
C MET A 128 27.36 -2.52 6.64
N HIS A 129 27.35 -3.83 6.39
CA HIS A 129 28.55 -4.65 6.23
C HIS A 129 28.98 -4.89 4.77
N GLY A 130 28.20 -4.45 3.78
CA GLY A 130 28.53 -4.60 2.36
C GLY A 130 28.36 -6.03 1.82
N ILE A 131 27.49 -6.82 2.45
CA ILE A 131 27.19 -8.22 2.08
C ILE A 131 26.20 -8.26 0.92
N ALA A 132 25.14 -7.45 1.00
CA ALA A 132 24.16 -7.28 -0.06
C ALA A 132 23.60 -5.85 -0.03
N PRO A 133 23.42 -5.19 -1.19
CA PRO A 133 22.77 -3.89 -1.23
C PRO A 133 21.30 -4.03 -0.86
N THR A 134 20.78 -3.09 -0.06
CA THR A 134 19.35 -3.12 0.31
C THR A 134 18.63 -1.80 0.04
N ARG A 135 19.05 -0.71 0.67
CA ARG A 135 18.49 0.64 0.49
C ARG A 135 19.36 1.70 1.16
N ASP A 136 19.12 2.94 0.80
CA ASP A 136 19.73 4.11 1.46
C ASP A 136 19.08 4.42 2.81
N TYR A 137 19.83 5.11 3.66
CA TYR A 137 19.41 5.62 4.97
C TYR A 137 19.75 7.12 5.09
N PRO A 138 19.14 7.85 6.06
CA PRO A 138 19.53 9.22 6.37
C PRO A 138 21.02 9.34 6.68
N SER A 139 21.61 10.50 6.40
CA SER A 139 23.05 10.75 6.60
C SER A 139 23.49 10.46 8.04
N THR A 140 22.67 10.79 9.05
CA THR A 140 23.00 10.46 10.45
C THR A 140 23.18 8.96 10.70
N ILE A 141 22.40 8.11 10.02
CA ILE A 141 22.51 6.64 10.15
C ILE A 141 23.72 6.15 9.35
N GLU A 142 23.95 6.70 8.16
CA GLU A 142 25.08 6.35 7.30
C GLU A 142 26.44 6.77 7.90
N GLU A 143 26.52 7.95 8.51
CA GLU A 143 27.71 8.45 9.23
C GLU A 143 28.02 7.60 10.46
N ALA A 144 26.99 7.07 11.13
CA ALA A 144 27.13 6.18 12.28
C ALA A 144 27.39 4.70 11.90
N ARG A 145 27.73 4.42 10.64
CA ARG A 145 28.05 3.08 10.13
C ARG A 145 29.07 2.32 10.98
N PRO A 146 30.18 2.91 11.49
CA PRO A 146 31.11 2.19 12.36
C PRO A 146 30.44 1.63 13.63
N LEU A 147 29.61 2.44 14.30
CA LEU A 147 28.86 2.05 15.49
C LEU A 147 27.84 0.96 15.18
N LEU A 148 27.06 1.12 14.10
CA LEU A 148 26.10 0.11 13.68
C LEU A 148 26.77 -1.22 13.33
N LYS A 149 27.97 -1.19 12.71
CA LYS A 149 28.75 -2.40 12.42
C LYS A 149 29.23 -3.09 13.69
N ALA A 150 29.71 -2.33 14.68
CA ALA A 150 30.13 -2.84 15.97
C ALA A 150 28.95 -3.51 16.71
N PHE A 151 27.88 -2.75 16.94
CA PHE A 151 26.67 -3.24 17.61
C PHE A 151 26.07 -4.49 16.97
N THR A 152 25.85 -4.47 15.66
CA THR A 152 25.23 -5.61 14.97
C THR A 152 26.09 -6.87 15.05
N LYS A 153 27.42 -6.72 15.04
CA LYS A 153 28.35 -7.84 15.20
C LYS A 153 28.33 -8.38 16.63
N SER A 154 28.51 -7.51 17.63
CA SER A 154 28.51 -7.87 19.05
C SER A 154 27.18 -8.53 19.47
N ALA A 155 26.05 -7.97 19.04
CA ALA A 155 24.72 -8.51 19.31
C ALA A 155 24.50 -9.87 18.62
N HIS A 156 24.93 -10.02 17.36
CA HIS A 156 24.82 -11.28 16.64
C HIS A 156 25.66 -12.38 17.30
N GLU A 157 26.92 -12.10 17.65
CA GLU A 157 27.79 -13.04 18.34
C GLU A 157 27.23 -13.46 19.71
N THR A 158 26.65 -12.53 20.45
CA THR A 158 25.93 -12.80 21.71
C THR A 158 24.76 -13.76 21.47
N GLY A 159 23.98 -13.52 20.42
CA GLY A 159 22.92 -14.44 20.00
C GLY A 159 23.46 -15.84 19.68
N MET A 160 24.60 -15.94 18.99
CA MET A 160 25.22 -17.23 18.66
C MET A 160 25.67 -18.00 19.90
N VAL A 161 26.17 -17.34 20.94
CA VAL A 161 26.48 -17.98 22.23
C VAL A 161 25.23 -18.61 22.82
N VAL A 162 24.12 -17.86 22.90
CA VAL A 162 22.84 -18.37 23.41
C VAL A 162 22.35 -19.57 22.61
N LEU A 163 22.42 -19.51 21.26
CA LEU A 163 21.98 -20.61 20.41
C LEU A 163 22.82 -21.88 20.59
N ARG A 164 24.15 -21.75 20.74
CA ARG A 164 25.03 -22.90 21.05
C ARG A 164 24.74 -23.49 22.43
N THR A 165 24.51 -22.63 23.43
CA THR A 165 24.12 -23.07 24.77
C THR A 165 22.80 -23.85 24.71
N LEU A 166 21.80 -23.35 23.99
CA LEU A 166 20.51 -24.02 23.82
C LEU A 166 20.65 -25.39 23.15
N ALA A 167 21.39 -25.47 22.04
CA ALA A 167 21.66 -26.74 21.37
C ALA A 167 22.35 -27.75 22.31
N THR A 168 23.37 -27.30 23.03
CA THR A 168 24.08 -28.13 24.02
C THR A 168 23.16 -28.61 25.15
N ALA A 169 22.34 -27.72 25.71
CA ALA A 169 21.40 -28.05 26.78
C ALA A 169 20.26 -28.99 26.32
N LEU A 170 19.91 -28.94 25.02
CA LEU A 170 18.99 -29.88 24.38
C LEU A 170 19.63 -31.24 24.08
N GLY A 171 20.94 -31.39 24.24
CA GLY A 171 21.66 -32.63 23.94
C GLY A 171 21.89 -32.88 22.45
N ILE A 172 21.75 -31.85 21.61
CA ILE A 172 21.96 -31.93 20.16
C ILE A 172 23.27 -31.24 19.74
N ARG A 173 23.63 -31.36 18.46
CA ARG A 173 24.89 -30.80 17.92
C ARG A 173 24.98 -29.28 18.19
N PRO A 174 26.04 -28.75 18.84
CA PRO A 174 26.07 -27.36 19.32
C PRO A 174 25.92 -26.27 18.24
N ASP A 175 26.36 -26.54 17.02
CA ASP A 175 26.36 -25.61 15.89
C ASP A 175 25.06 -25.61 15.07
N ILE A 176 24.14 -26.56 15.33
CA ILE A 176 22.97 -26.83 14.48
C ILE A 176 22.07 -25.60 14.28
N PHE A 177 21.93 -24.75 15.29
CA PHE A 177 21.17 -23.51 15.18
C PHE A 177 22.02 -22.36 14.63
N THR A 178 23.33 -22.39 14.79
CA THR A 178 24.22 -21.30 14.32
C THR A 178 24.58 -21.41 12.84
N GLU A 179 24.61 -22.62 12.27
CA GLU A 179 24.90 -22.84 10.84
C GLU A 179 23.94 -22.08 9.92
N GLY A 180 22.67 -22.01 10.30
CA GLY A 180 21.64 -21.27 9.58
C GLY A 180 21.66 -19.76 9.83
N ASN A 181 22.55 -19.23 10.67
CA ASN A 181 22.61 -17.82 11.04
C ASN A 181 24.04 -17.26 10.86
N ASP A 182 24.69 -17.55 9.72
CA ASP A 182 26.02 -17.04 9.39
C ASP A 182 25.99 -15.53 9.12
N PHE A 183 26.72 -14.77 9.95
CA PHE A 183 26.81 -13.30 9.86
C PHE A 183 27.25 -12.79 8.48
N ASN A 184 28.07 -13.54 7.75
CA ASN A 184 28.66 -13.08 6.48
C ASN A 184 27.80 -13.42 5.26
N LYS A 185 26.69 -14.15 5.45
CA LYS A 185 25.77 -14.49 4.37
C LYS A 185 24.59 -13.51 4.29
N PRO A 186 23.95 -13.40 3.11
CA PRO A 186 22.74 -12.61 2.96
C PRO A 186 21.60 -13.12 3.86
N ALA A 187 21.06 -12.23 4.68
CA ALA A 187 20.03 -12.55 5.67
C ALA A 187 19.14 -11.33 5.95
N GLY A 188 17.98 -11.57 6.58
CA GLY A 188 17.08 -10.49 6.99
C GLY A 188 17.47 -9.75 8.27
N ASP A 189 18.68 -9.97 8.78
CA ASP A 189 19.20 -9.37 10.00
C ASP A 189 19.15 -7.84 9.94
N HIS A 190 18.71 -7.23 11.03
CA HIS A 190 18.67 -5.77 11.13
C HIS A 190 18.71 -5.27 12.56
N CYS A 191 19.24 -4.06 12.69
CA CYS A 191 19.06 -3.21 13.86
C CYS A 191 17.77 -2.38 13.66
N ARG A 192 16.88 -2.36 14.65
CA ARG A 192 15.72 -1.48 14.69
C ARG A 192 15.94 -0.39 15.74
N LEU A 193 15.90 0.86 15.30
CA LEU A 193 15.82 2.03 16.16
C LEU A 193 14.35 2.41 16.27
N THR A 194 13.79 2.39 17.48
CA THR A 194 12.37 2.66 17.71
C THR A 194 12.21 3.90 18.57
N HIS A 195 11.29 4.77 18.18
CA HIS A 195 10.89 5.96 18.94
C HIS A 195 9.37 5.99 19.11
N LYS A 196 8.94 6.37 20.31
CA LYS A 196 7.56 6.61 20.66
C LYS A 196 7.48 7.86 21.50
N SER A 197 6.71 8.84 21.02
CA SER A 197 6.49 10.10 21.71
C SER A 197 5.75 9.91 23.04
N PRO A 198 5.86 10.87 23.97
CA PRO A 198 5.17 10.84 25.24
C PRO A 198 3.66 10.89 25.03
N HIS A 199 2.92 10.44 26.03
CA HIS A 199 1.51 10.20 25.90
C HIS A 199 0.70 11.52 25.81
N SER A 200 -0.06 11.75 24.74
CA SER A 200 -1.10 12.79 24.69
C SER A 200 -2.49 12.16 24.85
N SER A 201 -3.05 12.26 26.05
CA SER A 201 -4.48 12.10 26.41
C SER A 201 -5.20 10.74 26.32
N ASP A 202 -4.83 9.74 25.51
CA ASP A 202 -5.61 8.47 25.42
C ASP A 202 -4.95 7.27 26.11
N LYS A 203 -5.27 7.04 27.39
CA LYS A 203 -4.74 5.93 28.24
C LYS A 203 -4.95 4.52 27.66
N ASN A 204 -5.77 4.38 26.62
CA ASN A 204 -6.02 3.12 25.94
C ASN A 204 -5.21 2.95 24.63
N SER A 205 -4.33 3.87 24.24
CA SER A 205 -3.52 3.71 23.02
C SER A 205 -2.58 2.49 23.10
N ILE A 206 -2.45 1.73 22.01
CA ILE A 206 -1.51 0.58 21.92
C ILE A 206 -0.28 1.04 21.12
N GLY A 207 0.92 0.96 21.72
CA GLY A 207 2.17 1.41 21.10
C GLY A 207 2.66 0.48 19.99
N LEU A 208 2.77 -0.82 20.29
CA LEU A 208 3.03 -1.87 19.31
C LEU A 208 2.09 -3.04 19.63
N PRO A 209 1.12 -3.37 18.77
CA PRO A 209 0.15 -4.40 19.08
C PRO A 209 0.75 -5.80 19.01
N SER A 210 0.09 -6.74 19.69
CA SER A 210 0.58 -8.09 19.95
C SER A 210 1.09 -8.81 18.71
N HIS A 211 2.29 -9.38 18.81
CA HIS A 211 2.93 -10.17 17.75
C HIS A 211 3.93 -11.17 18.35
N THR A 212 4.41 -12.08 17.51
CA THR A 212 5.63 -12.86 17.73
C THR A 212 6.72 -12.35 16.79
N ASP A 213 7.97 -12.56 17.18
CA ASP A 213 9.11 -12.25 16.32
C ASP A 213 9.32 -13.36 15.30
N PHE A 214 9.71 -13.01 14.09
CA PHE A 214 9.88 -13.99 13.01
C PHE A 214 11.24 -14.72 13.03
N GLY A 215 12.27 -14.04 13.51
CA GLY A 215 13.66 -14.48 13.40
C GLY A 215 14.01 -15.66 14.30
N THR A 216 15.31 -15.88 14.47
CA THR A 216 15.83 -16.93 15.34
C THR A 216 15.84 -16.43 16.78
N ILE A 217 16.48 -15.29 17.01
CA ILE A 217 16.67 -14.68 18.32
C ILE A 217 16.68 -13.16 18.20
N THR A 218 16.15 -12.49 19.20
CA THR A 218 16.05 -11.03 19.31
C THR A 218 16.83 -10.58 20.54
N ILE A 219 17.63 -9.53 20.39
CA ILE A 219 18.35 -8.86 21.46
C ILE A 219 17.78 -7.45 21.59
N LEU A 220 17.11 -7.16 22.71
CA LEU A 220 16.37 -5.93 22.95
C LEU A 220 16.99 -5.12 24.09
N PHE A 221 17.26 -3.84 23.79
CA PHE A 221 17.58 -2.80 24.74
C PHE A 221 16.42 -1.79 24.81
N THR A 222 15.94 -1.55 26.01
CA THR A 222 14.88 -0.58 26.30
C THR A 222 15.15 0.02 27.67
N TRP A 223 14.87 1.31 27.83
CA TRP A 223 15.15 2.02 29.09
C TRP A 223 13.88 2.35 29.88
N LEU A 224 12.74 2.49 29.20
CA LEU A 224 11.42 2.63 29.83
C LEU A 224 10.59 1.36 29.72
N GLY A 225 9.63 1.21 30.64
CA GLY A 225 8.66 0.13 30.64
C GLY A 225 7.71 0.16 29.45
N GLY A 226 6.68 -0.70 29.51
CA GLY A 226 5.63 -0.80 28.49
C GLY A 226 5.68 -2.10 27.66
N LEU A 227 6.80 -2.84 27.68
CA LEU A 227 6.84 -4.19 27.14
C LEU A 227 5.97 -5.12 27.99
N GLN A 228 5.10 -5.90 27.36
CA GLN A 228 4.31 -6.94 28.00
C GLN A 228 4.40 -8.25 27.22
N ILE A 229 4.43 -9.35 27.97
CA ILE A 229 4.36 -10.72 27.44
C ILE A 229 3.01 -11.32 27.81
N GLN A 230 2.42 -12.08 26.90
CA GLN A 230 1.18 -12.81 27.16
C GLN A 230 1.49 -14.17 27.79
N LYS A 231 0.90 -14.47 28.96
CA LYS A 231 1.01 -15.80 29.58
C LYS A 231 0.37 -16.88 28.72
N HIS A 232 1.01 -18.04 28.67
CA HIS A 232 0.48 -19.21 27.98
C HIS A 232 -0.70 -19.86 28.72
N THR A 233 -0.75 -19.74 30.06
CA THR A 233 -1.74 -20.40 30.92
C THR A 233 -3.12 -19.77 30.82
N ASP A 234 -3.23 -18.46 31.07
CA ASP A 234 -4.49 -17.73 31.22
C ASP A 234 -4.66 -16.60 30.18
N ARG A 235 -3.70 -16.46 29.25
CA ARG A 235 -3.66 -15.40 28.21
C ARG A 235 -3.61 -13.97 28.78
N SER A 236 -3.34 -13.78 30.07
CA SER A 236 -3.15 -12.49 30.70
C SER A 236 -1.84 -11.82 30.26
N TRP A 237 -1.78 -10.48 30.33
CA TRP A 237 -0.60 -9.70 29.96
C TRP A 237 0.18 -9.29 31.21
N VAL A 238 1.48 -9.51 31.21
CA VAL A 238 2.40 -9.16 32.32
C VAL A 238 3.55 -8.32 31.81
N TYR A 239 4.00 -7.37 32.62
CA TYR A 239 5.05 -6.42 32.25
C TYR A 239 6.44 -7.04 32.33
N VAL A 240 7.33 -6.58 31.44
CA VAL A 240 8.76 -6.82 31.52
C VAL A 240 9.43 -5.53 31.98
N LYS A 241 10.01 -5.54 33.17
CA LYS A 241 10.69 -4.39 33.77
C LYS A 241 12.10 -4.26 33.16
N PRO A 242 12.44 -3.15 32.49
CA PRO A 242 13.82 -2.91 32.07
C PRO A 242 14.78 -2.94 33.27
N LEU A 243 15.92 -3.62 33.13
CA LEU A 243 16.93 -3.73 34.18
C LEU A 243 18.25 -3.09 33.71
N PRO A 244 18.90 -2.26 34.54
CA PRO A 244 20.22 -1.72 34.23
C PRO A 244 21.21 -2.86 33.96
N GLY A 245 22.08 -2.70 32.96
CA GLY A 245 23.12 -3.68 32.61
C GLY A 245 22.62 -4.97 31.94
N HIS A 246 21.33 -5.06 31.62
CA HIS A 246 20.76 -6.27 31.00
C HIS A 246 20.19 -6.01 29.61
N ALA A 247 20.37 -6.98 28.72
CA ALA A 247 19.56 -7.10 27.52
C ALA A 247 18.34 -8.01 27.79
N ILE A 248 17.21 -7.73 27.13
CA ILE A 248 16.09 -8.67 27.08
C ILE A 248 16.27 -9.54 25.84
N ILE A 249 16.30 -10.85 26.03
CA ILE A 249 16.46 -11.82 24.96
C ILE A 249 15.14 -12.53 24.73
N ASN A 250 14.75 -12.70 23.46
CA ASN A 250 13.65 -13.59 23.12
C ASN A 250 13.86 -14.42 21.86
N LEU A 251 13.27 -15.60 21.84
CA LEU A 251 13.25 -16.45 20.65
C LEU A 251 12.13 -16.05 19.69
N GLY A 252 12.37 -16.24 18.40
CA GLY A 252 11.36 -16.04 17.36
C GLY A 252 10.81 -17.34 16.77
N ASP A 253 9.88 -17.15 15.84
CA ASP A 253 9.14 -18.19 15.11
C ASP A 253 10.06 -19.19 14.41
N ALA A 254 11.25 -18.78 13.94
CA ALA A 254 12.21 -19.69 13.33
C ALA A 254 12.68 -20.77 14.31
N MET A 255 12.93 -20.41 15.58
CA MET A 255 13.32 -21.38 16.60
C MET A 255 12.19 -22.34 16.97
N VAL A 256 10.94 -21.85 16.97
CA VAL A 256 9.76 -22.73 17.13
C VAL A 256 9.72 -23.75 15.98
N LYS A 257 10.02 -23.31 14.75
CA LYS A 257 10.07 -24.20 13.58
C LYS A 257 11.20 -25.22 13.66
N PHE A 258 12.42 -24.78 13.96
CA PHE A 258 13.61 -25.62 14.04
C PHE A 258 13.52 -26.67 15.15
N THR A 259 12.87 -26.34 16.27
CA THR A 259 12.72 -27.24 17.43
C THR A 259 11.40 -27.98 17.47
N ASN A 260 10.61 -27.91 16.39
CA ASN A 260 9.29 -28.49 16.29
C ASN A 260 8.39 -28.16 17.51
N GLY A 261 8.41 -26.90 17.95
CA GLY A 261 7.62 -26.40 19.07
C GLY A 261 8.16 -26.72 20.47
N ALA A 262 9.33 -27.36 20.60
CA ALA A 262 9.94 -27.61 21.91
C ALA A 262 10.34 -26.31 22.61
N LEU A 263 10.84 -25.33 21.86
CA LEU A 263 11.07 -23.96 22.33
C LEU A 263 9.92 -23.05 21.92
N LYS A 264 9.68 -21.99 22.71
CA LYS A 264 8.53 -21.09 22.55
C LYS A 264 8.97 -19.71 22.08
N SER A 265 8.09 -19.07 21.32
CA SER A 265 8.13 -17.65 20.96
C SER A 265 6.86 -17.03 21.53
N ALA A 266 6.97 -16.28 22.64
CA ALA A 266 5.81 -15.71 23.28
C ALA A 266 5.27 -14.50 22.51
N ASN A 267 3.94 -14.40 22.50
CA ASN A 267 3.23 -13.24 22.01
C ASN A 267 3.50 -12.05 22.94
N HIS A 268 3.98 -10.94 22.38
CA HIS A 268 4.38 -9.77 23.14
C HIS A 268 3.88 -8.48 22.48
N ARG A 269 3.73 -7.42 23.27
CA ARG A 269 3.22 -6.11 22.83
C ARG A 269 3.93 -4.98 23.58
N VAL A 270 3.81 -3.75 23.06
CA VAL A 270 4.25 -2.55 23.76
C VAL A 270 3.04 -1.65 24.01
N VAL A 271 2.75 -1.38 25.28
CA VAL A 271 1.73 -0.43 25.74
C VAL A 271 2.41 0.89 26.16
N PRO A 272 1.65 1.96 26.50
CA PRO A 272 2.21 3.14 27.16
C PRO A 272 3.07 2.75 28.35
N SER A 273 4.19 3.45 28.54
CA SER A 273 5.07 3.21 29.67
C SER A 273 4.30 3.50 30.97
N PRO A 274 4.48 2.67 32.01
CA PRO A 274 3.63 2.74 33.19
C PRO A 274 4.03 3.86 34.16
N GLY A 275 3.06 4.41 34.89
CA GLY A 275 3.31 5.44 35.90
C GLY A 275 3.91 6.72 35.32
N ALA A 276 4.83 7.35 36.06
CA ALA A 276 5.52 8.57 35.64
C ALA A 276 6.39 8.37 34.37
N GLN A 277 6.74 7.13 34.02
CA GLN A 277 7.46 6.84 32.77
C GLN A 277 6.61 7.12 31.51
N GLY A 278 5.28 7.23 31.63
CA GLY A 278 4.40 7.51 30.49
C GLY A 278 4.54 8.92 29.91
N ASP A 279 5.11 9.83 30.69
CA ASP A 279 5.33 11.23 30.31
C ASP A 279 6.69 11.45 29.63
N GLU A 280 7.49 10.40 29.48
CA GLU A 280 8.82 10.43 28.87
C GLU A 280 8.82 9.86 27.44
N GLU A 281 9.77 10.30 26.63
CA GLU A 281 10.02 9.72 25.31
C GLU A 281 10.58 8.30 25.43
N ARG A 282 9.92 7.34 24.77
CA ARG A 282 10.35 5.94 24.81
C ARG A 282 11.16 5.58 23.57
N TYR A 283 12.41 5.18 23.82
CA TYR A 283 13.29 4.60 22.81
C TYR A 283 13.56 3.12 23.10
N SER A 284 13.79 2.36 22.04
CA SER A 284 14.37 1.01 22.13
C SER A 284 15.23 0.68 20.93
N VAL A 285 16.33 -0.03 21.18
CA VAL A 285 17.25 -0.54 20.17
C VAL A 285 17.13 -2.06 20.15
N VAL A 286 16.90 -2.63 18.97
CA VAL A 286 16.66 -4.07 18.84
C VAL A 286 17.53 -4.64 17.74
N TYR A 287 18.22 -5.74 18.00
CA TYR A 287 18.85 -6.53 16.95
C TYR A 287 18.06 -7.82 16.72
N PHE A 288 17.59 -8.00 15.48
CA PHE A 288 16.88 -9.20 15.07
C PHE A 288 17.82 -10.11 14.27
N VAL A 289 18.18 -11.26 14.84
CA VAL A 289 18.90 -12.31 14.11
C VAL A 289 17.90 -13.11 13.28
N ARG A 290 18.20 -13.31 12.00
CA ARG A 290 17.36 -14.12 11.11
C ARG A 290 18.19 -15.21 10.43
N PRO A 291 17.57 -16.34 10.08
CA PRO A 291 18.28 -17.32 9.31
C PRO A 291 18.71 -16.75 7.95
N CYS A 292 19.86 -17.21 7.44
CA CYS A 292 20.35 -16.90 6.10
C CYS A 292 19.28 -17.23 5.07
N ASN A 293 19.20 -16.44 4.00
CA ASN A 293 18.10 -16.53 3.03
C ASN A 293 17.93 -17.93 2.42
N ASP A 294 19.01 -18.71 2.32
CA ASP A 294 19.08 -20.08 1.79
C ASP A 294 18.73 -21.17 2.82
N THR A 295 18.61 -20.83 4.11
CA THR A 295 18.33 -21.80 5.18
C THR A 295 16.92 -22.36 5.05
N LEU A 296 16.77 -23.69 5.10
CA LEU A 296 15.46 -24.34 5.01
C LEU A 296 14.68 -24.22 6.33
N MET A 297 13.43 -23.74 6.26
CA MET A 297 12.53 -23.56 7.39
C MET A 297 11.82 -24.86 7.77
N LYS A 298 12.58 -25.82 8.31
CA LYS A 298 12.11 -27.14 8.75
C LYS A 298 12.70 -27.51 10.14
N PRO A 299 12.12 -28.46 10.89
CA PRO A 299 12.78 -29.00 12.07
C PRO A 299 14.18 -29.53 11.74
N VAL A 300 15.09 -29.47 12.70
CA VAL A 300 16.50 -29.86 12.52
C VAL A 300 16.94 -30.86 13.60
N GLY A 301 17.88 -31.74 13.24
CA GLY A 301 18.45 -32.72 14.16
C GLY A 301 17.40 -33.68 14.71
N ASP A 302 17.40 -33.89 16.03
CA ASP A 302 16.49 -34.83 16.69
C ASP A 302 15.00 -34.45 16.58
N PHE A 303 14.70 -33.23 16.14
CA PHE A 303 13.33 -32.75 15.92
C PHE A 303 12.75 -33.10 14.54
N GLU A 304 13.54 -33.72 13.65
CA GLU A 304 13.11 -34.06 12.28
C GLU A 304 12.00 -35.13 12.24
N ASN A 305 11.98 -36.06 13.20
CA ASN A 305 11.12 -37.25 13.17
C ASN A 305 9.76 -37.08 13.91
N GLY A 306 9.25 -35.85 14.04
CA GLY A 306 8.01 -35.54 14.77
C GLY A 306 6.89 -34.94 13.91
N THR A 307 5.65 -34.94 14.43
CA THR A 307 4.53 -34.23 13.79
C THR A 307 4.83 -32.73 13.75
N HIS A 308 4.83 -32.13 12.56
CA HIS A 308 5.19 -30.73 12.37
C HIS A 308 4.24 -29.78 13.11
N VAL A 309 4.77 -29.04 14.09
CA VAL A 309 4.01 -28.04 14.84
C VAL A 309 3.76 -26.82 13.96
N LYS A 310 2.50 -26.37 13.90
CA LYS A 310 2.14 -25.08 13.32
C LYS A 310 2.67 -23.96 14.23
N VAL A 311 3.52 -23.10 13.68
CA VAL A 311 4.07 -21.97 14.43
C VAL A 311 2.96 -20.94 14.70
N GLY A 312 2.89 -20.47 15.94
CA GLY A 312 1.86 -19.54 16.41
C GLY A 312 1.92 -18.18 15.72
N GLY A 313 0.76 -17.67 15.32
CA GLY A 313 0.54 -16.38 14.67
C GLY A 313 -0.80 -16.42 13.92
N LYS A 314 -1.48 -15.30 13.67
CA LYS A 314 -2.68 -15.20 12.78
C LYS A 314 -2.38 -15.54 11.29
N VAL A 315 -1.36 -16.36 11.02
CA VAL A 315 -0.50 -16.29 9.83
C VAL A 315 -0.32 -17.65 9.15
N SER A 316 -1.33 -18.52 9.21
CA SER A 316 -1.33 -19.84 8.53
C SER A 316 -2.16 -19.86 7.24
N VAL A 317 -2.31 -18.72 6.57
CA VAL A 317 -3.06 -18.60 5.30
C VAL A 317 -2.05 -18.38 4.17
N GLY A 318 -1.79 -19.42 3.36
CA GLY A 318 -0.88 -19.37 2.21
C GLY A 318 0.43 -20.18 2.35
N GLU A 319 0.61 -20.88 3.48
CA GLU A 319 1.55 -22.00 3.55
C GLU A 319 0.86 -23.23 2.93
N GLU A 320 1.29 -23.64 1.74
CA GLU A 320 0.92 -24.95 1.16
C GLU A 320 1.34 -26.04 2.13
N GLU A 321 0.38 -26.87 2.55
CA GLU A 321 0.59 -27.96 3.48
C GLU A 321 1.64 -28.92 2.90
N GLY A 322 2.76 -29.11 3.61
CA GLY A 322 3.88 -29.97 3.18
C GLY A 322 5.02 -29.29 2.41
N LYS A 323 4.89 -28.00 2.02
CA LYS A 323 5.98 -27.30 1.32
C LYS A 323 7.01 -26.71 2.28
N ILE A 324 8.28 -27.05 2.08
CA ILE A 324 9.42 -26.47 2.81
C ILE A 324 9.89 -25.23 2.06
N TYR A 325 9.96 -24.10 2.75
CA TYR A 325 10.45 -22.83 2.22
C TYR A 325 11.87 -22.57 2.71
N THR A 326 12.65 -21.83 1.93
CA THR A 326 13.85 -21.15 2.43
C THR A 326 13.44 -19.96 3.33
N ALA A 327 14.33 -19.51 4.20
CA ALA A 327 14.07 -18.38 5.09
C ALA A 327 13.78 -17.10 4.31
N GLY A 328 14.46 -16.89 3.17
CA GLY A 328 14.20 -15.77 2.26
C GLY A 328 12.76 -15.79 1.71
N GLU A 329 12.32 -16.93 1.17
CA GLU A 329 10.94 -17.09 0.68
C GLU A 329 9.91 -16.93 1.79
N TRP A 330 10.18 -17.51 2.97
CA TRP A 330 9.32 -17.41 4.14
C TRP A 330 9.17 -15.96 4.61
N MET A 331 10.27 -15.19 4.63
CA MET A 331 10.25 -13.77 4.93
C MET A 331 9.46 -12.95 3.91
N VAL A 332 9.61 -13.21 2.60
CA VAL A 332 8.85 -12.51 1.56
C VAL A 332 7.36 -12.76 1.75
N LYS A 333 6.94 -14.00 1.99
CA LYS A 333 5.54 -14.34 2.28
C LYS A 333 5.02 -13.60 3.52
N ARG A 334 5.82 -13.55 4.60
CA ARG A 334 5.49 -12.81 5.82
C ARG A 334 5.41 -11.30 5.57
N ALA A 335 6.31 -10.73 4.76
CA ALA A 335 6.31 -9.33 4.38
C ALA A 335 5.07 -8.97 3.52
N ILE A 336 4.70 -9.80 2.55
CA ILE A 336 3.48 -9.67 1.76
C ILE A 336 2.26 -9.69 2.67
N GLN A 337 2.23 -10.60 3.65
CA GLN A 337 1.10 -10.72 4.57
C GLN A 337 1.02 -9.56 5.59
N LEU A 338 2.15 -9.04 6.05
CA LEU A 338 2.20 -7.78 6.81
C LEU A 338 1.79 -6.57 5.95
N GLY A 339 2.07 -6.62 4.64
CA GLY A 339 1.57 -5.67 3.65
C GLY A 339 0.05 -5.77 3.44
N LYS A 340 -0.54 -6.95 3.64
CA LYS A 340 -1.98 -7.18 3.72
C LYS A 340 -2.55 -6.76 5.08
N THR A 341 -2.35 -5.50 5.48
CA THR A 341 -3.34 -4.86 6.34
C THR A 341 -4.57 -4.60 5.47
N CYS A 342 -5.63 -5.38 5.66
CA CYS A 342 -6.93 -5.09 5.10
C CYS A 342 -7.46 -3.76 5.67
N HIS A 343 -7.16 -2.65 4.98
CA HIS A 343 -8.01 -1.46 4.91
C HIS A 343 -7.55 -0.55 3.75
N ASN A 344 -8.45 -0.35 2.79
CA ASN A 344 -8.46 0.67 1.74
C ASN A 344 -7.19 0.78 0.88
N ASP A 345 -7.12 -0.01 -0.20
CA ASP A 345 -6.19 0.15 -1.36
C ASP A 345 -6.43 1.46 -2.15
N LEU A 346 -6.98 2.49 -1.51
CA LEU A 346 -7.26 3.77 -2.11
C LEU A 346 -5.98 4.61 -2.08
N LEU A 347 -5.57 5.07 -3.26
CA LEU A 347 -4.47 6.00 -3.41
C LEU A 347 -4.85 7.36 -2.82
N CYS A 348 -3.86 8.23 -2.62
CA CYS A 348 -4.07 9.61 -2.21
C CYS A 348 -3.69 10.52 -3.37
N LEU A 349 -4.61 11.40 -3.78
CA LEU A 349 -4.35 12.37 -4.84
C LEU A 349 -3.35 13.42 -4.37
N GLN A 350 -2.36 13.73 -5.21
CA GLN A 350 -1.41 14.82 -4.97
C GLN A 350 -1.30 15.67 -6.22
N TRP A 351 -1.54 16.96 -6.07
CA TRP A 351 -1.39 17.93 -7.16
C TRP A 351 0.03 18.51 -7.19
N PRO A 352 0.75 18.45 -8.32
CA PRO A 352 2.02 19.16 -8.45
C PRO A 352 1.85 20.69 -8.43
N SER A 353 0.67 21.16 -8.87
CA SER A 353 0.25 22.56 -8.83
C SER A 353 -1.28 22.62 -8.80
N PRO A 354 -1.91 23.72 -8.35
CA PRO A 354 -3.37 23.81 -8.30
C PRO A 354 -4.00 23.52 -9.67
N PRO A 355 -5.01 22.64 -9.76
CA PRO A 355 -5.66 22.33 -11.03
C PRO A 355 -6.38 23.57 -11.55
N ARG A 356 -6.27 23.84 -12.86
CA ARG A 356 -6.83 25.03 -13.52
C ARG A 356 -7.94 24.69 -14.49
N ASN A 357 -7.85 23.55 -15.17
CA ASN A 357 -8.82 23.22 -16.22
C ASN A 357 -9.67 22.03 -15.81
N ILE A 358 -10.96 22.26 -15.61
CA ILE A 358 -11.93 21.23 -15.20
C ILE A 358 -12.84 20.89 -16.36
N LEU A 359 -12.81 19.62 -16.77
CA LEU A 359 -13.79 19.09 -17.72
C LEU A 359 -15.08 18.73 -16.98
N ILE A 360 -16.20 19.35 -17.35
CA ILE A 360 -17.53 18.98 -16.87
C ILE A 360 -18.20 18.06 -17.89
N THR A 361 -18.50 16.84 -17.44
CA THR A 361 -19.31 15.88 -18.19
C THR A 361 -20.66 15.71 -17.50
N LYS A 362 -21.76 15.99 -18.22
CA LYS A 362 -23.11 15.93 -17.66
C LYS A 362 -24.02 15.03 -18.47
N LYS A 363 -25.04 14.44 -17.82
CA LYS A 363 -26.12 13.77 -18.54
C LYS A 363 -26.84 14.76 -19.46
N THR A 364 -27.05 14.37 -20.70
CA THR A 364 -27.75 15.17 -21.72
C THR A 364 -29.26 15.22 -21.43
N ASN A 365 -29.94 16.26 -21.94
CA ASN A 365 -31.40 16.43 -21.88
C ASN A 365 -32.02 16.26 -20.48
N SER A 366 -31.31 16.72 -19.44
CA SER A 366 -31.74 16.63 -18.05
C SER A 366 -31.70 18.02 -17.40
N PRO A 367 -32.84 18.72 -17.24
CA PRO A 367 -32.88 20.08 -16.70
C PRO A 367 -32.24 20.18 -15.31
N ASN A 368 -32.63 19.32 -14.37
CA ASN A 368 -32.10 19.30 -13.00
C ASN A 368 -30.56 19.12 -12.95
N ILE A 369 -30.00 18.34 -13.87
CA ILE A 369 -28.54 18.12 -13.95
C ILE A 369 -27.86 19.35 -14.58
N THR A 370 -28.53 20.03 -15.50
CA THR A 370 -28.03 21.26 -16.12
C THR A 370 -27.99 22.39 -15.09
N GLU A 371 -29.05 22.55 -14.29
CA GLU A 371 -29.09 23.48 -13.16
C GLU A 371 -27.98 23.20 -12.14
N ALA A 372 -27.81 21.93 -11.74
CA ALA A 372 -26.73 21.50 -10.86
C ALA A 372 -25.34 21.77 -11.44
N SER A 373 -25.15 21.60 -12.76
CA SER A 373 -23.89 21.91 -13.43
C SER A 373 -23.59 23.42 -13.37
N ILE A 374 -24.61 24.26 -13.54
CA ILE A 374 -24.50 25.71 -13.42
C ILE A 374 -24.20 26.12 -11.98
N GLU A 375 -24.89 25.53 -11.00
CA GLU A 375 -24.67 25.77 -9.56
C GLU A 375 -23.23 25.42 -9.16
N PHE A 376 -22.77 24.23 -9.58
CA PHE A 376 -21.41 23.75 -9.34
C PHE A 376 -20.37 24.71 -9.93
N ALA A 377 -20.51 25.07 -11.20
CA ALA A 377 -19.57 25.97 -11.87
C ALA A 377 -19.52 27.36 -11.20
N LYS A 378 -20.68 27.94 -10.84
CA LYS A 378 -20.75 29.23 -10.12
C LYS A 378 -20.04 29.17 -8.77
N HIS A 379 -20.26 28.11 -7.99
CA HIS A 379 -19.60 27.97 -6.70
C HIS A 379 -18.09 27.83 -6.85
N VAL A 380 -17.63 26.95 -7.75
CA VAL A 380 -16.21 26.71 -7.99
C VAL A 380 -15.53 27.99 -8.48
N HIS A 381 -16.10 28.70 -9.45
CA HIS A 381 -15.53 29.98 -9.93
C HIS A 381 -15.46 31.05 -8.84
N SER A 382 -16.52 31.18 -8.02
CA SER A 382 -16.55 32.17 -6.92
C SER A 382 -15.49 31.90 -5.85
N SER A 383 -15.13 30.62 -5.64
CA SER A 383 -14.16 30.20 -4.62
C SER A 383 -12.73 30.11 -5.17
N TYR A 384 -12.60 29.82 -6.47
CA TYR A 384 -11.35 29.59 -7.19
C TYR A 384 -11.41 30.25 -8.58
N PRO A 385 -11.18 31.58 -8.67
CA PRO A 385 -11.42 32.36 -9.89
C PRO A 385 -10.54 31.96 -11.09
N ASP A 386 -9.36 31.38 -10.83
CA ASP A 386 -8.39 30.96 -11.85
C ASP A 386 -8.77 29.65 -12.58
N ILE A 387 -9.90 29.05 -12.23
CA ILE A 387 -10.37 27.81 -12.82
C ILE A 387 -11.17 28.07 -14.11
N ASN A 388 -10.77 27.38 -15.16
CA ASN A 388 -11.46 27.31 -16.44
C ASN A 388 -12.36 26.08 -16.50
N PHE A 389 -13.57 26.25 -17.02
CA PHE A 389 -14.50 25.15 -17.27
C PHE A 389 -14.46 24.74 -18.74
N VAL A 390 -14.15 23.48 -18.97
CA VAL A 390 -14.17 22.84 -20.29
C VAL A 390 -15.41 21.96 -20.36
N LEU A 391 -16.17 22.05 -21.44
CA LEU A 391 -17.35 21.21 -21.71
C LEU A 391 -17.33 20.71 -23.16
N GLU A 392 -18.10 19.67 -23.45
CA GLU A 392 -18.43 19.36 -24.85
C GLU A 392 -19.28 20.47 -25.45
N ARG A 393 -19.18 20.69 -26.77
CA ARG A 393 -19.82 21.81 -27.48
C ARG A 393 -21.30 21.99 -27.15
N SER A 394 -22.08 20.92 -27.26
CA SER A 394 -23.51 20.96 -26.94
C SER A 394 -23.77 21.28 -25.47
N ALA A 395 -22.97 20.76 -24.54
CA ALA A 395 -23.10 21.08 -23.12
C ALA A 395 -22.73 22.53 -22.82
N ALA A 396 -21.71 23.08 -23.49
CA ALA A 396 -21.30 24.48 -23.38
C ALA A 396 -22.41 25.43 -23.85
N GLU A 397 -22.98 25.18 -25.04
CA GLU A 397 -24.11 25.96 -25.60
C GLU A 397 -25.30 26.01 -24.64
N ASN A 398 -25.57 24.90 -23.92
CA ASN A 398 -26.68 24.82 -22.97
C ASN A 398 -26.45 25.56 -21.64
N VAL A 399 -25.21 25.87 -21.25
CA VAL A 399 -24.91 26.47 -19.92
C VAL A 399 -24.28 27.86 -20.01
N HIS A 400 -23.68 28.22 -21.13
CA HIS A 400 -22.86 29.42 -21.28
C HIS A 400 -23.63 30.70 -20.94
N GLU A 401 -24.84 30.87 -21.47
CA GLU A 401 -25.66 32.06 -21.23
C GLU A 401 -26.06 32.25 -19.76
N SER A 402 -26.03 31.16 -18.97
CA SER A 402 -26.41 31.17 -17.55
C SER A 402 -25.23 31.39 -16.59
N LEU A 403 -24.00 31.51 -17.11
CA LEU A 403 -22.77 31.66 -16.35
C LEU A 403 -22.16 33.05 -16.58
N PRO A 404 -21.72 33.76 -15.51
CA PRO A 404 -21.16 35.11 -15.63
C PRO A 404 -19.70 35.15 -16.11
N PHE A 405 -19.16 34.03 -16.60
CA PHE A 405 -17.77 33.85 -17.00
C PHE A 405 -17.69 32.94 -18.24
N PRO A 406 -16.62 33.03 -19.04
CA PRO A 406 -16.46 32.19 -20.21
C PRO A 406 -16.37 30.71 -19.85
N VAL A 407 -16.94 29.87 -20.72
CA VAL A 407 -16.71 28.42 -20.73
C VAL A 407 -16.05 28.03 -22.04
N TYR A 408 -15.23 26.99 -22.00
CA TYR A 408 -14.47 26.52 -23.14
C TYR A 408 -15.09 25.23 -23.67
N SER A 409 -15.20 25.10 -25.00
CA SER A 409 -15.68 23.88 -25.63
C SER A 409 -14.54 23.06 -26.20
N VAL A 410 -14.63 21.73 -26.11
CA VAL A 410 -13.74 20.83 -26.85
C VAL A 410 -13.98 21.04 -28.36
N SER A 411 -12.97 21.58 -29.05
CA SER A 411 -12.96 21.64 -30.52
C SER A 411 -12.64 20.24 -31.07
N ARG A 412 -13.30 19.88 -32.18
CA ARG A 412 -12.90 18.75 -33.02
C ARG A 412 -12.65 19.34 -34.41
N SER A 413 -11.59 20.12 -34.58
CA SER A 413 -11.17 20.49 -35.93
C SER A 413 -10.43 19.30 -36.56
N MET A 414 -10.68 19.04 -37.84
CA MET A 414 -10.04 17.95 -38.60
C MET A 414 -8.68 18.36 -39.18
N ASP A 415 -8.30 19.65 -39.12
CA ASP A 415 -7.25 20.22 -39.96
C ASP A 415 -5.98 20.70 -39.23
N GLU A 416 -5.88 20.56 -37.90
CA GLU A 416 -4.63 20.79 -37.17
C GLU A 416 -4.38 19.71 -36.12
N ALA A 417 -3.11 19.43 -35.82
CA ALA A 417 -2.69 18.56 -34.72
C ALA A 417 -3.03 19.23 -33.38
N GLU A 418 -4.31 19.25 -33.02
CA GLU A 418 -4.77 19.80 -31.74
C GLU A 418 -4.07 19.04 -30.58
N PRO A 419 -3.58 19.76 -29.54
CA PRO A 419 -3.02 19.10 -28.37
C PRO A 419 -4.07 18.19 -27.74
N ALA A 420 -3.65 16.96 -27.43
CA ALA A 420 -4.56 15.93 -26.97
C ALA A 420 -5.27 16.37 -25.67
N LEU A 421 -6.57 16.11 -25.57
CA LEU A 421 -7.43 16.60 -24.46
C LEU A 421 -6.84 16.31 -23.06
N HIS A 422 -6.13 15.19 -22.90
CA HIS A 422 -5.46 14.80 -21.65
C HIS A 422 -4.33 15.74 -21.19
N GLU A 423 -3.79 16.57 -22.07
CA GLU A 423 -2.77 17.57 -21.74
C GLU A 423 -3.40 18.91 -21.30
N LYS A 424 -4.68 19.13 -21.62
CA LYS A 424 -5.39 20.38 -21.32
C LYS A 424 -6.28 20.28 -20.08
N VAL A 425 -6.66 19.09 -19.64
CA VAL A 425 -7.61 18.86 -18.55
C VAL A 425 -6.88 18.34 -17.33
N ASP A 426 -7.02 19.03 -16.19
CA ASP A 426 -6.39 18.62 -14.92
C ASP A 426 -7.30 17.72 -14.08
N LEU A 427 -8.62 17.99 -14.13
CA LEU A 427 -9.63 17.29 -13.34
C LEU A 427 -10.91 17.11 -14.17
N ILE A 428 -11.58 15.97 -14.00
CA ILE A 428 -12.87 15.69 -14.60
C ILE A 428 -13.92 15.72 -13.49
N SER A 429 -15.03 16.43 -13.70
CA SER A 429 -16.20 16.41 -12.82
C SER A 429 -17.41 15.87 -13.58
N THR A 430 -17.99 14.77 -13.10
CA THR A 430 -19.16 14.16 -13.73
C THR A 430 -20.44 14.43 -12.93
N LEU A 431 -21.52 14.78 -13.60
CA LEU A 431 -22.84 15.01 -13.01
C LEU A 431 -23.88 14.10 -13.66
N GLY A 432 -24.33 13.08 -12.93
CA GLY A 432 -25.30 12.12 -13.43
C GLY A 432 -25.20 10.75 -12.76
N GLY A 433 -25.17 9.69 -13.58
CA GLY A 433 -24.97 8.31 -13.14
C GLY A 433 -23.75 7.69 -13.81
N ASP A 434 -23.59 6.38 -13.68
CA ASP A 434 -22.40 5.64 -14.16
C ASP A 434 -22.08 5.88 -15.65
N GLY A 435 -23.09 6.03 -16.50
CA GLY A 435 -22.91 6.35 -17.92
C GLY A 435 -22.15 7.67 -18.19
N THR A 436 -22.22 8.65 -17.27
CA THR A 436 -21.45 9.90 -17.40
C THR A 436 -19.96 9.71 -17.12
N ILE A 437 -19.61 8.73 -16.27
CA ILE A 437 -18.22 8.36 -15.98
C ILE A 437 -17.63 7.60 -17.16
N LEU A 438 -18.41 6.68 -17.75
CA LEU A 438 -18.00 5.96 -18.97
C LEU A 438 -17.80 6.91 -20.13
N HIS A 439 -18.73 7.85 -20.33
CA HIS A 439 -18.59 8.89 -21.35
C HIS A 439 -17.37 9.78 -21.09
N ALA A 440 -17.14 10.19 -19.84
CA ALA A 440 -15.94 10.95 -19.51
C ALA A 440 -14.65 10.16 -19.80
N SER A 441 -14.60 8.87 -19.45
CA SER A 441 -13.44 8.01 -19.75
C SER A 441 -13.25 7.79 -21.26
N SER A 442 -14.32 7.74 -22.05
CA SER A 442 -14.25 7.52 -23.50
C SER A 442 -13.64 8.72 -24.25
N LEU A 443 -13.76 9.94 -23.71
CA LEU A 443 -13.04 11.12 -24.21
C LEU A 443 -11.51 10.97 -24.13
N PHE A 444 -11.03 10.03 -23.32
CA PHE A 444 -9.61 9.69 -23.14
C PHE A 444 -9.30 8.27 -23.61
N ALA A 445 -10.14 7.67 -24.47
CA ALA A 445 -9.98 6.30 -24.96
C ALA A 445 -8.70 6.06 -25.76
N THR A 446 -8.07 7.11 -26.28
CA THR A 446 -6.78 7.05 -27.00
C THR A 446 -5.60 7.53 -26.17
N ALA A 447 -5.88 8.08 -24.99
CA ALA A 447 -4.87 8.61 -24.10
C ALA A 447 -4.46 7.53 -23.09
N ARG A 448 -3.16 7.45 -22.83
CA ARG A 448 -2.61 6.57 -21.80
C ARG A 448 -2.95 7.08 -20.39
N ASN A 449 -3.02 8.39 -20.21
CA ASN A 449 -3.33 9.02 -18.93
C ASN A 449 -4.75 9.57 -18.95
N VAL A 450 -5.49 9.34 -17.86
CA VAL A 450 -6.81 9.91 -17.63
C VAL A 450 -6.71 10.83 -16.40
N PRO A 451 -7.14 12.10 -16.49
CA PRO A 451 -7.21 12.98 -15.32
C PRO A 451 -8.09 12.39 -14.22
N PRO A 452 -7.88 12.73 -12.93
CA PRO A 452 -8.73 12.26 -11.85
C PRO A 452 -10.21 12.62 -12.08
N ILE A 453 -11.12 11.70 -11.75
CA ILE A 453 -12.56 11.86 -11.94
C ILE A 453 -13.25 12.04 -10.59
N LEU A 454 -13.82 13.22 -10.36
CA LEU A 454 -14.74 13.51 -9.26
C LEU A 454 -16.19 13.34 -9.76
N SER A 455 -16.91 12.37 -9.23
CA SER A 455 -18.23 11.99 -9.76
C SER A 455 -19.38 12.23 -8.78
N PHE A 456 -20.41 12.92 -9.25
CA PHE A 456 -21.62 13.21 -8.48
C PHE A 456 -22.81 12.39 -8.97
N SER A 457 -23.27 11.47 -8.12
CA SER A 457 -24.48 10.68 -8.29
C SER A 457 -25.72 11.55 -8.04
N MET A 458 -26.55 11.68 -9.08
CA MET A 458 -27.83 12.41 -9.07
C MET A 458 -29.05 11.53 -9.39
N GLY A 459 -28.87 10.20 -9.45
CA GLY A 459 -29.91 9.21 -9.73
C GLY A 459 -30.19 8.26 -8.55
N THR A 460 -31.05 7.27 -8.77
CA THR A 460 -31.49 6.28 -7.76
C THR A 460 -30.58 5.05 -7.65
N LEU A 461 -29.86 4.68 -8.72
CA LEU A 461 -28.91 3.56 -8.75
C LEU A 461 -27.57 4.03 -9.33
N GLY A 462 -26.46 3.75 -8.66
CA GLY A 462 -25.11 4.03 -9.18
C GLY A 462 -24.05 3.21 -8.45
N PHE A 463 -23.18 2.55 -9.21
CA PHE A 463 -22.09 1.70 -8.72
C PHE A 463 -20.73 2.40 -8.82
N LEU A 464 -20.61 3.39 -9.72
CA LEU A 464 -19.37 4.13 -9.98
C LEU A 464 -19.41 5.55 -9.41
N GLY A 465 -20.59 6.15 -9.24
CA GLY A 465 -20.76 7.49 -8.69
C GLY A 465 -20.56 7.55 -7.16
N GLU A 466 -19.51 8.22 -6.71
CA GLU A 466 -19.01 8.13 -5.33
C GLU A 466 -19.52 9.23 -4.38
N TRP A 467 -19.95 10.39 -4.91
CA TRP A 467 -20.45 11.51 -4.10
C TRP A 467 -21.91 11.85 -4.39
N LYS A 468 -22.68 12.25 -3.38
CA LYS A 468 -24.00 12.86 -3.63
C LYS A 468 -23.82 14.32 -3.99
N PHE A 469 -24.60 14.82 -4.97
CA PHE A 469 -24.45 16.20 -5.42
C PHE A 469 -24.53 17.22 -4.28
N LYS A 470 -25.41 17.02 -3.28
CA LYS A 470 -25.49 17.91 -2.09
C LYS A 470 -24.16 18.16 -1.36
N GLU A 471 -23.15 17.31 -1.57
CA GLU A 471 -21.83 17.38 -0.95
C GLU A 471 -20.78 18.07 -1.85
N TYR A 472 -21.17 18.59 -3.02
CA TYR A 472 -20.24 19.08 -4.06
C TYR A 472 -19.23 20.11 -3.55
N LYS A 473 -19.64 21.04 -2.67
CA LYS A 473 -18.76 22.05 -2.09
C LYS A 473 -17.62 21.42 -1.28
N ARG A 474 -17.96 20.44 -0.45
CA ARG A 474 -17.00 19.69 0.38
C ARG A 474 -16.11 18.82 -0.51
N ALA A 475 -16.71 18.04 -1.40
CA ALA A 475 -16.01 17.10 -2.27
C ALA A 475 -14.99 17.82 -3.16
N PHE A 476 -15.41 18.92 -3.78
CA PHE A 476 -14.53 19.72 -4.63
C PHE A 476 -13.37 20.32 -3.85
N ARG A 477 -13.64 20.93 -2.68
CA ARG A 477 -12.58 21.47 -1.83
C ARG A 477 -11.58 20.41 -1.39
N GLU A 478 -12.06 19.21 -1.04
CA GLU A 478 -11.21 18.08 -0.65
C GLU A 478 -10.30 17.63 -1.79
N VAL A 479 -10.82 17.54 -3.01
CA VAL A 479 -10.03 17.22 -4.21
C VAL A 479 -9.06 18.34 -4.53
N TYR A 480 -9.54 19.58 -4.62
CA TYR A 480 -8.75 20.73 -5.02
C TYR A 480 -7.56 20.95 -4.09
N MET A 481 -7.77 20.85 -2.77
CA MET A 481 -6.71 21.07 -1.78
C MET A 481 -5.85 19.83 -1.52
N SER A 482 -6.04 18.74 -2.27
CA SER A 482 -5.38 17.46 -2.02
C SER A 482 -3.88 17.53 -2.28
N GLY A 483 -3.08 17.29 -1.23
CA GLY A 483 -1.62 17.35 -1.32
C GLY A 483 -1.02 18.77 -1.29
N ALA A 484 -1.83 19.82 -1.08
CA ALA A 484 -1.32 21.17 -0.89
C ALA A 484 -0.57 21.29 0.45
N THR A 485 0.75 21.47 0.40
CA THR A 485 1.58 21.79 1.57
C THR A 485 1.24 23.20 2.06
N ALA A 486 1.16 23.39 3.37
CA ALA A 486 1.05 24.75 3.92
C ALA A 486 2.31 25.51 3.48
N GLY A 487 2.13 26.64 2.79
CA GLY A 487 3.22 27.42 2.22
C GLY A 487 4.34 27.71 3.22
N ASN A 488 5.58 27.63 2.73
CA ASN A 488 6.81 28.05 3.38
C ASN A 488 6.67 29.42 4.05
N ASP A 489 6.70 29.47 5.38
CA ASP A 489 7.08 30.69 6.13
C ASP A 489 8.60 30.74 6.45
N ASN A 490 9.39 29.73 6.03
CA ASN A 490 10.83 29.67 6.33
C ASN A 490 11.75 30.49 5.39
N TYR A 491 11.22 31.24 4.42
CA TYR A 491 12.07 32.07 3.54
C TYR A 491 12.39 33.47 4.10
N LEU A 492 11.89 33.83 5.30
CA LEU A 492 12.12 35.15 5.88
C LEU A 492 13.13 35.19 7.05
N GLU A 493 13.60 34.05 7.56
CA GLU A 493 14.58 34.04 8.67
C GLU A 493 16.05 33.88 8.23
N GLU A 494 16.34 33.36 7.03
CA GLU A 494 17.73 33.30 6.52
C GLU A 494 18.25 34.65 5.99
N SER A 495 17.42 35.68 5.93
CA SER A 495 17.83 37.03 5.50
C SER A 495 18.43 37.90 6.61
N ALA A 496 18.38 37.46 7.87
CA ALA A 496 18.76 38.27 9.02
C ALA A 496 20.17 37.97 9.59
N GLU A 497 20.81 36.86 9.21
CA GLU A 497 22.11 36.46 9.78
C GLU A 497 23.34 36.68 8.88
N GLN A 498 23.18 37.24 7.68
CA GLN A 498 24.29 37.60 6.79
C GLN A 498 24.32 39.10 6.48
N SER A 499 24.52 39.93 7.51
CA SER A 499 24.84 41.35 7.33
C SER A 499 25.88 41.84 8.34
N LYS A 500 26.97 41.08 8.50
CA LYS A 500 28.23 41.58 9.07
C LYS A 500 29.41 40.86 8.44
N GLN A 501 29.92 41.39 7.33
CA GLN A 501 31.37 41.58 7.06
C GLN A 501 31.57 42.11 5.63
N ASP A 502 31.99 43.37 5.58
CA ASP A 502 32.97 44.02 4.69
C ASP A 502 32.76 44.11 3.15
N GLU A 503 32.50 45.35 2.73
CA GLU A 503 32.83 45.97 1.43
C GLU A 503 34.33 46.39 1.36
N PRO A 504 34.88 46.94 0.24
CA PRO A 504 34.38 47.02 -1.14
C PRO A 504 35.44 46.71 -2.24
N SER A 505 35.00 46.29 -3.44
CA SER A 505 35.65 46.72 -4.70
C SER A 505 34.72 46.58 -5.92
N THR A 506 34.38 47.75 -6.48
CA THR A 506 33.81 48.12 -7.80
C THR A 506 34.26 47.24 -8.98
N THR A 507 33.53 46.95 -10.06
CA THR A 507 32.32 47.54 -10.70
C THR A 507 31.80 46.58 -11.80
N ASP A 508 30.47 46.42 -11.82
CA ASP A 508 29.56 46.14 -12.95
C ASP A 508 29.80 45.01 -13.98
N ILE A 509 29.15 43.86 -13.71
CA ILE A 509 28.44 43.03 -14.71
C ILE A 509 27.11 42.58 -14.07
N GLY A 510 25.98 42.91 -14.71
CA GLY A 510 24.62 42.67 -14.20
C GLY A 510 24.25 41.18 -14.04
N PRO A 511 23.45 40.79 -13.03
CA PRO A 511 23.18 39.38 -12.76
C PRO A 511 21.87 38.89 -13.39
N HIS A 512 21.98 37.77 -14.10
CA HIS A 512 20.89 36.80 -14.24
C HIS A 512 20.52 36.27 -12.85
N LYS A 513 19.39 36.72 -12.29
CA LYS A 513 18.73 36.08 -11.15
C LYS A 513 17.88 34.92 -11.66
N VAL A 514 18.24 33.69 -11.26
CA VAL A 514 17.35 32.53 -11.35
C VAL A 514 16.34 32.63 -10.20
N HIS A 515 15.13 33.09 -10.50
CA HIS A 515 14.00 33.10 -9.57
C HIS A 515 13.51 31.66 -9.33
N GLY A 516 13.54 31.20 -8.06
CA GLY A 516 12.76 30.04 -7.63
C GLY A 516 11.27 30.34 -7.75
N THR A 517 10.56 29.55 -8.55
CA THR A 517 9.14 29.74 -8.85
C THR A 517 8.28 29.49 -7.60
N PRO A 518 7.38 30.42 -7.21
CA PRO A 518 6.41 30.18 -6.15
C PRO A 518 5.52 28.99 -6.53
N THR A 519 5.34 28.01 -5.65
CA THR A 519 4.29 27.02 -5.84
C THR A 519 2.95 27.77 -5.85
N GLY A 520 2.12 27.55 -6.87
CA GLY A 520 0.91 28.35 -7.14
C GLY A 520 -0.17 28.34 -6.06
N TRP A 521 0.10 27.73 -4.90
CA TRP A 521 -0.77 27.66 -3.73
C TRP A 521 -0.75 28.90 -2.83
N SER A 522 0.27 29.76 -2.99
CA SER A 522 0.50 30.95 -2.14
C SER A 522 -0.61 32.00 -2.19
N SER A 523 -1.37 32.07 -3.29
CA SER A 523 -2.48 33.01 -3.49
C SER A 523 -3.86 32.49 -3.07
N ILE A 524 -3.97 31.22 -2.65
CA ILE A 524 -5.27 30.54 -2.44
C ILE A 524 -5.69 30.59 -0.96
N ARG A 525 -6.90 31.10 -0.70
CA ARG A 525 -7.45 31.29 0.65
C ARG A 525 -7.93 29.95 1.26
N GLY A 526 -7.44 29.60 2.46
CA GLY A 526 -7.83 28.38 3.19
C GLY A 526 -6.74 27.31 3.30
N LYS A 527 -5.54 27.71 3.75
CA LYS A 527 -4.30 26.92 3.82
C LYS A 527 -4.52 25.46 4.29
N SER A 528 -4.00 24.53 3.48
CA SER A 528 -3.70 23.11 3.69
C SER A 528 -4.63 22.30 4.61
N MET A 529 -5.15 21.17 4.11
CA MET A 529 -5.83 20.19 4.96
C MET A 529 -4.85 19.34 5.80
N GLY A 530 -3.56 19.63 5.79
CA GLY A 530 -2.51 18.78 6.34
C GLY A 530 -2.25 17.55 5.47
N SER A 531 -1.05 16.96 5.58
CA SER A 531 -0.61 15.82 4.75
C SER A 531 -1.47 14.56 4.87
N ASN A 532 -2.30 14.45 5.92
CA ASN A 532 -3.15 13.29 6.20
C ASN A 532 -4.60 13.40 5.69
N ARG A 533 -4.99 14.48 5.00
CA ARG A 533 -6.37 14.70 4.52
C ARG A 533 -6.49 14.87 3.01
N GLY A 534 -5.62 14.23 2.23
CA GLY A 534 -5.77 14.20 0.78
C GLY A 534 -6.97 13.36 0.32
N ALA A 535 -7.54 13.73 -0.82
CA ALA A 535 -8.64 13.03 -1.46
C ALA A 535 -8.22 11.60 -1.82
N ARG A 536 -9.09 10.65 -1.50
CA ARG A 536 -8.86 9.22 -1.73
C ARG A 536 -9.24 8.84 -3.16
N VAL A 537 -8.47 7.96 -3.77
CA VAL A 537 -8.61 7.58 -5.17
C VAL A 537 -8.69 6.07 -5.31
N LEU A 538 -9.77 5.58 -5.90
CA LEU A 538 -9.87 4.22 -6.40
C LEU A 538 -9.38 4.21 -7.85
N LEU A 539 -8.26 3.52 -8.09
CA LEU A 539 -7.72 3.39 -9.44
C LEU A 539 -8.39 2.21 -10.16
N ARG A 540 -9.18 2.52 -11.20
CA ARG A 540 -9.92 1.52 -11.97
C ARG A 540 -9.12 1.10 -13.20
N ASN A 541 -9.10 -0.21 -13.48
CA ASN A 541 -8.39 -0.77 -14.62
C ASN A 541 -9.11 -0.45 -15.94
N ARG A 542 -8.35 -0.33 -17.03
CA ARG A 542 -8.88 -0.34 -18.40
C ARG A 542 -8.40 -1.58 -19.16
N LEU A 543 -9.16 -1.97 -20.17
CA LEU A 543 -8.74 -2.89 -21.22
C LEU A 543 -8.01 -2.09 -22.28
N LYS A 544 -6.89 -2.61 -22.76
CA LYS A 544 -6.23 -2.18 -23.98
C LYS A 544 -6.67 -3.08 -25.13
N VAL A 545 -7.15 -2.50 -26.22
CA VAL A 545 -7.84 -3.20 -27.30
C VAL A 545 -7.14 -2.95 -28.63
N GLY A 546 -6.93 -4.01 -29.41
CA GLY A 546 -6.46 -3.94 -30.78
C GLY A 546 -7.23 -4.89 -31.69
N VAL A 547 -7.47 -4.46 -32.93
CA VAL A 547 -8.11 -5.27 -33.97
C VAL A 547 -7.09 -5.59 -35.05
N PHE A 548 -7.06 -6.85 -35.47
CA PHE A 548 -6.06 -7.41 -36.37
C PHE A 548 -6.73 -8.10 -37.55
N ARG A 549 -6.12 -7.94 -38.72
CA ARG A 549 -6.46 -8.66 -39.96
C ARG A 549 -5.99 -10.12 -39.88
N PRO A 550 -6.46 -11.01 -40.78
CA PRO A 550 -6.04 -12.41 -40.80
C PRO A 550 -4.53 -12.60 -41.00
N ASP A 551 -3.85 -11.64 -41.64
CA ASP A 551 -2.40 -11.62 -41.82
C ASP A 551 -1.63 -11.18 -40.57
N GLY A 552 -2.34 -10.90 -39.46
CA GLY A 552 -1.77 -10.41 -38.21
C GLY A 552 -1.43 -8.93 -38.20
N GLN A 553 -1.69 -8.18 -39.28
CA GLN A 553 -1.50 -6.74 -39.30
C GLN A 553 -2.60 -6.02 -38.53
N ARG A 554 -2.20 -5.00 -37.76
CA ARG A 554 -3.13 -4.19 -37.00
C ARG A 554 -3.94 -3.28 -37.92
N ILE A 555 -5.22 -3.13 -37.64
CA ILE A 555 -6.07 -2.12 -38.26
C ILE A 555 -5.93 -0.81 -37.47
N SER A 556 -5.14 0.13 -37.99
CA SER A 556 -5.19 1.54 -37.58
C SER A 556 -6.46 2.15 -38.17
N GLY A 557 -7.35 2.71 -37.34
CA GLY A 557 -8.67 3.16 -37.79
C GLY A 557 -8.62 4.50 -38.55
N ASP A 558 -9.51 4.64 -39.54
CA ASP A 558 -9.98 5.91 -40.13
C ASP A 558 -10.97 6.66 -39.20
N ASP A 559 -11.31 6.08 -38.04
CA ASP A 559 -12.20 6.70 -37.06
C ASP A 559 -11.44 7.75 -36.25
N SER A 560 -12.07 8.90 -36.02
CA SER A 560 -11.65 10.05 -35.16
C SER A 560 -11.23 9.72 -33.71
N ILE A 561 -11.09 8.44 -33.35
CA ILE A 561 -10.80 7.89 -32.02
C ILE A 561 -9.58 6.95 -32.07
N ALA A 562 -8.71 7.02 -33.08
CA ALA A 562 -7.46 6.27 -33.10
C ALA A 562 -6.25 7.21 -32.95
N SER A 563 -5.50 7.07 -31.86
CA SER A 563 -4.16 7.69 -31.72
C SER A 563 -3.21 7.12 -32.77
N ALA A 564 -2.14 7.84 -33.10
CA ALA A 564 -1.05 7.40 -33.98
C ALA A 564 -0.47 6.00 -33.65
N ASN A 565 -0.71 5.47 -32.43
CA ASN A 565 -0.30 4.12 -32.00
C ASN A 565 -1.39 3.03 -32.14
N GLY A 566 -2.64 3.38 -32.46
CA GLY A 566 -3.76 2.45 -32.73
C GLY A 566 -4.44 1.78 -31.53
N ASP A 567 -3.99 2.03 -30.29
CA ASP A 567 -4.57 1.47 -29.07
C ASP A 567 -5.83 2.23 -28.64
N VAL A 568 -6.91 1.48 -28.37
CA VAL A 568 -8.14 2.00 -27.77
C VAL A 568 -8.31 1.38 -26.39
N TYR A 569 -8.68 2.20 -25.41
CA TYR A 569 -8.89 1.78 -24.03
C TYR A 569 -10.38 1.71 -23.68
N ALA A 570 -10.77 0.67 -22.94
CA ALA A 570 -12.13 0.45 -22.46
C ALA A 570 -12.15 0.37 -20.93
N MET A 571 -12.99 1.14 -20.26
CA MET A 571 -13.17 1.10 -18.80
C MET A 571 -13.99 -0.11 -18.35
N ASN A 572 -15.01 -0.49 -19.11
CA ASN A 572 -15.91 -1.58 -18.78
C ASN A 572 -15.61 -2.83 -19.60
N GLU A 573 -15.87 -2.81 -20.91
CA GLU A 573 -15.83 -4.03 -21.71
C GLU A 573 -15.57 -3.85 -23.21
N VAL A 574 -15.14 -4.95 -23.81
CA VAL A 574 -15.16 -5.17 -25.25
C VAL A 574 -16.12 -6.31 -25.56
N ILE A 575 -17.00 -6.09 -26.53
CA ILE A 575 -18.05 -7.03 -26.92
C ILE A 575 -17.85 -7.37 -28.40
N MET A 576 -17.85 -8.66 -28.71
CA MET A 576 -17.96 -9.19 -30.07
C MET A 576 -19.32 -9.87 -30.18
N HIS A 577 -20.22 -9.36 -31.03
CA HIS A 577 -21.63 -9.80 -31.07
C HIS A 577 -22.12 -9.99 -32.51
N ARG A 578 -22.99 -10.98 -32.74
CA ARG A 578 -23.54 -11.29 -34.08
C ARG A 578 -24.40 -10.18 -34.72
N GLY A 579 -24.72 -9.14 -33.96
CA GLY A 579 -25.57 -8.02 -34.41
C GLY A 579 -26.98 -8.50 -34.77
N ALA A 580 -27.50 -7.99 -35.89
CA ALA A 580 -28.80 -8.39 -36.44
C ALA A 580 -28.80 -9.78 -37.12
N THR A 581 -27.64 -10.43 -37.25
CA THR A 581 -27.51 -11.70 -37.97
C THR A 581 -28.29 -12.81 -37.24
N PRO A 582 -29.13 -13.62 -37.92
CA PRO A 582 -29.90 -14.69 -37.28
C PRO A 582 -29.05 -15.92 -36.91
N HIS A 583 -27.81 -16.00 -37.40
CA HIS A 583 -26.88 -17.09 -37.12
C HIS A 583 -25.97 -16.75 -35.94
N LEU A 584 -25.74 -17.73 -35.06
CA LEU A 584 -24.78 -17.62 -33.95
C LEU A 584 -23.37 -17.36 -34.48
N ALA A 585 -22.63 -16.52 -33.76
CA ALA A 585 -21.21 -16.30 -34.02
C ALA A 585 -20.39 -17.52 -33.56
N ILE A 586 -19.40 -17.90 -34.36
CA ILE A 586 -18.41 -18.93 -34.05
C ILE A 586 -17.08 -18.22 -33.76
N ILE A 587 -16.71 -18.11 -32.49
CA ILE A 587 -15.58 -17.29 -32.04
C ILE A 587 -14.50 -18.20 -31.49
N GLU A 588 -13.32 -18.18 -32.08
CA GLU A 588 -12.15 -18.87 -31.57
C GLU A 588 -11.56 -18.04 -30.43
N VAL A 589 -11.53 -18.61 -29.23
CA VAL A 589 -11.05 -17.96 -28.02
C VAL A 589 -9.67 -18.51 -27.68
N SER A 590 -8.69 -17.61 -27.54
CA SER A 590 -7.34 -17.93 -27.09
C SER A 590 -6.97 -17.13 -25.86
N ILE A 591 -6.28 -17.76 -24.91
CA ILE A 591 -5.83 -17.17 -23.64
C ILE A 591 -4.33 -17.41 -23.51
N GLY A 592 -3.54 -16.35 -23.29
CA GLY A 592 -2.08 -16.50 -23.16
C GLY A 592 -1.41 -17.02 -24.43
N GLY A 593 -2.02 -16.79 -25.60
CA GLY A 593 -1.57 -17.35 -26.88
C GLY A 593 -1.92 -18.83 -27.11
N ARG A 594 -2.64 -19.48 -26.17
CA ARG A 594 -3.09 -20.87 -26.31
C ARG A 594 -4.57 -20.91 -26.67
N PHE A 595 -4.93 -21.72 -27.66
CA PHE A 595 -6.33 -21.98 -27.99
C PHE A 595 -7.06 -22.59 -26.79
N LEU A 596 -8.19 -21.99 -26.40
CA LEU A 596 -9.04 -22.51 -25.34
C LEU A 596 -10.20 -23.30 -25.93
N THR A 597 -11.02 -22.65 -26.75
CA THR A 597 -12.26 -23.24 -27.29
C THR A 597 -12.80 -22.45 -28.48
N GLU A 598 -13.71 -23.06 -29.22
CA GLU A 598 -14.54 -22.41 -30.25
C GLU A 598 -15.93 -22.15 -29.66
N ALA A 599 -16.19 -20.90 -29.29
CA ALA A 599 -17.43 -20.46 -28.69
C ALA A 599 -18.51 -20.27 -29.76
N VAL A 600 -19.61 -21.02 -29.67
CA VAL A 600 -20.79 -20.80 -30.52
C VAL A 600 -21.86 -20.10 -29.67
N ALA A 601 -22.06 -18.81 -29.91
CA ALA A 601 -22.82 -17.93 -29.02
C ALA A 601 -23.42 -16.73 -29.77
N ASP A 602 -24.27 -15.93 -29.11
CA ASP A 602 -24.65 -14.61 -29.63
C ASP A 602 -23.43 -13.68 -29.68
N GLY A 603 -22.49 -13.87 -28.74
CA GLY A 603 -21.25 -13.13 -28.69
C GLY A 603 -20.37 -13.50 -27.50
N MET A 604 -19.30 -12.72 -27.32
CA MET A 604 -18.35 -12.81 -26.21
C MET A 604 -18.07 -11.41 -25.64
N ILE A 605 -17.98 -11.32 -24.32
CA ILE A 605 -17.62 -10.12 -23.57
C ILE A 605 -16.28 -10.36 -22.88
N ILE A 606 -15.36 -9.41 -23.03
CA ILE A 606 -14.18 -9.29 -22.16
C ILE A 606 -14.37 -8.03 -21.34
N SER A 607 -14.44 -8.14 -20.01
CA SER A 607 -14.69 -6.99 -19.14
C SER A 607 -13.65 -6.85 -18.03
N THR A 608 -13.51 -5.62 -17.54
CA THR A 608 -12.78 -5.29 -16.31
C THR A 608 -13.63 -5.64 -15.09
N PRO A 609 -13.04 -5.63 -13.87
CA PRO A 609 -13.80 -5.70 -12.63
C PRO A 609 -14.86 -4.60 -12.51
N THR A 610 -14.59 -3.41 -13.06
CA THR A 610 -15.56 -2.31 -13.14
C THR A 610 -16.75 -2.69 -14.04
N GLY A 611 -16.48 -3.22 -15.22
CA GLY A 611 -17.49 -3.73 -16.16
C GLY A 611 -18.21 -5.00 -15.70
N SER A 612 -17.78 -5.63 -14.60
CA SER A 612 -18.43 -6.83 -14.04
C SER A 612 -19.88 -6.59 -13.60
N THR A 613 -20.26 -5.33 -13.35
CA THR A 613 -21.63 -4.91 -13.00
C THR A 613 -22.42 -4.37 -14.19
N ALA A 614 -21.80 -4.28 -15.36
CA ALA A 614 -22.43 -3.82 -16.60
C ALA A 614 -22.95 -5.02 -17.40
N TYR A 615 -22.70 -5.07 -18.72
CA TYR A 615 -23.30 -6.09 -19.58
C TYR A 615 -22.81 -7.52 -19.27
N SER A 616 -21.61 -7.64 -18.69
CA SER A 616 -21.08 -8.91 -18.18
C SER A 616 -22.02 -9.54 -17.14
N LEU A 617 -22.56 -8.75 -16.20
CA LEU A 617 -23.51 -9.24 -15.19
C LEU A 617 -24.78 -9.80 -15.83
N SER A 618 -25.35 -9.04 -16.77
CA SER A 618 -26.57 -9.45 -17.49
C SER A 618 -26.37 -10.72 -18.32
N SER A 619 -25.13 -11.00 -18.72
CA SER A 619 -24.75 -12.21 -19.47
C SER A 619 -24.35 -13.38 -18.56
N GLY A 620 -24.55 -13.27 -17.24
CA GLY A 620 -24.26 -14.31 -16.25
C GLY A 620 -22.87 -14.25 -15.61
N GLY A 621 -22.09 -13.21 -15.90
CA GLY A 621 -20.79 -12.94 -15.27
C GLY A 621 -20.92 -12.62 -13.77
N SER A 622 -19.84 -12.86 -13.02
CA SER A 622 -19.80 -12.58 -11.58
C SER A 622 -19.52 -11.10 -11.31
N ILE A 623 -20.10 -10.55 -10.24
CA ILE A 623 -19.72 -9.22 -9.74
C ILE A 623 -18.34 -9.33 -9.07
N VAL A 624 -17.41 -8.48 -9.49
CA VAL A 624 -16.03 -8.47 -9.01
C VAL A 624 -15.70 -7.10 -8.44
N HIS A 625 -15.10 -7.07 -7.25
CA HIS A 625 -14.69 -5.83 -6.61
C HIS A 625 -13.62 -5.10 -7.47
N PRO A 626 -13.71 -3.77 -7.70
CA PRO A 626 -12.79 -3.04 -8.59
C PRO A 626 -11.28 -3.19 -8.28
N LEU A 627 -10.93 -3.35 -6.99
CA LEU A 627 -9.56 -3.62 -6.53
C LEU A 627 -9.01 -5.01 -6.85
N VAL A 628 -9.85 -5.96 -7.26
CA VAL A 628 -9.39 -7.29 -7.65
C VAL A 628 -8.75 -7.18 -9.03
N SER A 629 -7.45 -7.46 -9.12
CA SER A 629 -6.70 -7.42 -10.37
C SER A 629 -7.03 -8.61 -11.28
N SER A 630 -8.16 -8.54 -12.00
CA SER A 630 -8.63 -9.59 -12.91
C SER A 630 -9.21 -9.05 -14.23
N LEU A 631 -9.47 -9.98 -15.16
CA LEU A 631 -10.29 -9.82 -16.36
C LEU A 631 -11.42 -10.85 -16.30
N LEU A 632 -12.58 -10.52 -16.87
CA LEU A 632 -13.69 -11.46 -17.00
C LEU A 632 -13.90 -11.79 -18.47
N LEU A 633 -14.13 -13.07 -18.76
CA LEU A 633 -14.53 -13.56 -20.08
C LEU A 633 -15.92 -14.17 -19.95
N THR A 634 -16.92 -13.53 -20.54
CA THR A 634 -18.34 -13.90 -20.37
C THR A 634 -18.97 -14.18 -21.74
N PRO A 635 -19.46 -15.40 -22.01
CA PRO A 635 -20.21 -15.66 -23.24
C PRO A 635 -21.63 -15.06 -23.17
N ILE A 636 -22.13 -14.58 -24.31
CA ILE A 636 -23.51 -14.09 -24.45
C ILE A 636 -24.35 -15.21 -25.05
N CYS A 637 -25.30 -15.74 -24.28
CA CYS A 637 -26.21 -16.81 -24.72
C CYS A 637 -25.48 -17.97 -25.46
N PRO A 638 -24.46 -18.62 -24.85
CA PRO A 638 -23.73 -19.68 -25.52
C PRO A 638 -24.65 -20.88 -25.80
N ARG A 639 -24.47 -21.52 -26.96
CA ARG A 639 -25.15 -22.78 -27.28
C ARG A 639 -24.81 -23.89 -26.27
N SER A 640 -23.58 -23.88 -25.75
CA SER A 640 -23.11 -24.84 -24.76
C SER A 640 -23.41 -24.38 -23.34
N LEU A 641 -24.18 -25.16 -22.59
CA LEU A 641 -24.48 -24.92 -21.17
C LEU A 641 -23.26 -25.09 -20.25
N SER A 642 -22.21 -25.78 -20.72
CA SER A 642 -20.97 -25.95 -19.96
C SER A 642 -20.02 -24.77 -20.09
N PHE A 643 -20.25 -23.85 -21.04
CA PHE A 643 -19.38 -22.70 -21.21
C PHE A 643 -19.75 -21.59 -20.23
N ARG A 644 -19.12 -21.63 -19.06
CA ARG A 644 -19.34 -20.67 -17.97
C ARG A 644 -18.40 -19.47 -18.06
N PRO A 645 -18.79 -18.32 -17.50
CA PRO A 645 -17.89 -17.17 -17.39
C PRO A 645 -16.61 -17.51 -16.63
N LEU A 646 -15.50 -16.90 -17.04
CA LEU A 646 -14.18 -17.12 -16.47
C LEU A 646 -13.64 -15.82 -15.87
N VAL A 647 -12.98 -15.92 -14.72
CA VAL A 647 -12.20 -14.83 -14.12
C VAL A 647 -10.72 -15.18 -14.28
N LEU A 648 -9.96 -14.28 -14.92
CA LEU A 648 -8.56 -14.47 -15.31
C LEU A 648 -7.67 -13.40 -14.67
N PRO A 649 -6.37 -13.63 -14.49
CA PRO A 649 -5.44 -12.58 -14.05
C PRO A 649 -5.40 -11.38 -15.01
N ALA A 650 -5.29 -10.16 -14.48
CA ALA A 650 -5.38 -8.91 -15.26
C ALA A 650 -4.40 -8.80 -16.45
N ASN A 651 -3.23 -9.43 -16.33
CA ASN A 651 -2.17 -9.41 -17.34
C ASN A 651 -2.28 -10.52 -18.40
N THR A 652 -3.34 -11.35 -18.34
CA THR A 652 -3.51 -12.47 -19.25
C THR A 652 -4.08 -11.97 -20.59
N PRO A 653 -3.34 -12.08 -21.71
CA PRO A 653 -3.84 -11.64 -23.01
C PRO A 653 -4.95 -12.57 -23.50
N ILE A 654 -6.03 -11.98 -24.03
CA ILE A 654 -7.17 -12.71 -24.59
C ILE A 654 -7.31 -12.33 -26.06
N SER A 655 -7.56 -13.31 -26.92
CA SER A 655 -7.81 -13.08 -28.34
C SER A 655 -9.13 -13.75 -28.74
N LEU A 656 -9.99 -12.99 -29.42
CA LEU A 656 -11.25 -13.41 -29.99
C LEU A 656 -11.16 -13.30 -31.51
N ARG A 657 -11.05 -14.44 -32.18
CA ARG A 657 -10.97 -14.51 -33.65
C ARG A 657 -12.29 -15.00 -34.22
N LEU A 658 -12.77 -14.37 -35.29
CA LEU A 658 -13.95 -14.87 -35.98
C LEU A 658 -13.56 -16.09 -36.81
N SER A 659 -14.12 -17.26 -36.46
CA SER A 659 -13.84 -18.51 -37.16
C SER A 659 -14.22 -18.43 -38.64
N GLU A 660 -13.41 -19.07 -39.50
CA GLU A 660 -13.71 -19.24 -40.93
C GLU A 660 -15.02 -20.00 -41.19
N LYS A 661 -15.49 -20.76 -40.19
CA LYS A 661 -16.75 -21.52 -40.24
C LYS A 661 -18.00 -20.64 -40.07
N ASN A 662 -17.85 -19.36 -39.75
CA ASN A 662 -19.02 -18.48 -39.57
C ASN A 662 -19.88 -18.41 -40.81
N ARG A 663 -21.20 -18.42 -40.64
CA ARG A 663 -22.14 -18.20 -41.75
C ARG A 663 -22.26 -16.72 -42.10
N GLY A 664 -22.28 -15.85 -41.09
CA GLY A 664 -22.21 -14.40 -41.27
C GLY A 664 -20.92 -13.94 -41.94
N ARG A 665 -20.97 -12.80 -42.63
CA ARG A 665 -19.80 -12.18 -43.26
C ARG A 665 -18.96 -11.40 -42.26
N GLU A 666 -19.61 -10.78 -41.29
CA GLU A 666 -18.98 -9.96 -40.25
C GLU A 666 -19.78 -10.05 -38.95
N VAL A 667 -19.13 -9.63 -37.86
CA VAL A 667 -19.77 -9.42 -36.55
C VAL A 667 -19.44 -8.03 -36.02
N GLU A 668 -20.29 -7.51 -35.15
CA GLU A 668 -20.09 -6.19 -34.56
C GLU A 668 -19.08 -6.27 -33.40
N VAL A 669 -18.21 -5.25 -33.31
CA VAL A 669 -17.34 -5.04 -32.16
C VAL A 669 -17.73 -3.72 -31.50
N SER A 670 -17.98 -3.77 -30.19
CA SER A 670 -18.30 -2.62 -29.36
C SER A 670 -17.27 -2.48 -28.24
N ILE A 671 -16.83 -1.25 -27.98
CA ILE A 671 -15.90 -0.90 -26.91
C ILE A 671 -16.61 0.12 -26.02
N ASP A 672 -16.86 -0.22 -24.75
CA ASP A 672 -17.66 0.59 -23.81
C ASP A 672 -19.00 1.07 -24.39
N GLY A 673 -19.67 0.23 -25.20
CA GLY A 673 -20.95 0.54 -25.83
C GLY A 673 -20.84 1.34 -27.15
N VAL A 674 -19.65 1.80 -27.53
CA VAL A 674 -19.40 2.46 -28.82
C VAL A 674 -19.11 1.41 -29.89
N ARG A 675 -20.02 1.29 -30.87
CA ARG A 675 -19.86 0.39 -32.01
C ARG A 675 -18.78 0.91 -32.95
N ARG A 676 -17.91 0.02 -33.42
CA ARG A 676 -16.98 0.35 -34.50
C ARG A 676 -17.71 0.45 -35.84
N SER A 677 -17.27 1.37 -36.69
CA SER A 677 -17.84 1.63 -38.02
C SER A 677 -17.67 0.44 -38.96
N GLN A 678 -16.56 -0.29 -38.84
CA GLN A 678 -16.29 -1.51 -39.60
C GLN A 678 -16.50 -2.77 -38.75
N GLY A 679 -17.28 -3.73 -39.27
CA GLY A 679 -17.45 -5.04 -38.69
C GLY A 679 -16.19 -5.91 -38.77
N LEU A 680 -16.11 -6.91 -37.90
CA LEU A 680 -15.01 -7.86 -37.86
C LEU A 680 -15.33 -9.05 -38.78
N GLY A 681 -14.58 -9.18 -39.88
CA GLY A 681 -14.73 -10.24 -40.87
C GLY A 681 -14.09 -11.57 -40.47
N ARG A 682 -14.25 -12.60 -41.29
CA ARG A 682 -13.68 -13.94 -41.03
C ARG A 682 -12.15 -13.87 -40.97
N GLY A 683 -11.57 -14.61 -40.02
CA GLY A 683 -10.12 -14.64 -39.77
C GLY A 683 -9.57 -13.40 -39.06
N MET A 684 -10.33 -12.30 -38.98
CA MET A 684 -9.96 -11.13 -38.18
C MET A 684 -10.10 -11.44 -36.69
N GLU A 685 -9.36 -10.72 -35.85
CA GLU A 685 -9.39 -10.94 -34.40
C GLU A 685 -9.28 -9.66 -33.60
N VAL A 686 -9.94 -9.65 -32.44
CA VAL A 686 -9.75 -8.67 -31.39
C VAL A 686 -8.81 -9.25 -30.36
N ARG A 687 -7.73 -8.53 -30.06
CA ARG A 687 -6.83 -8.85 -28.95
C ARG A 687 -7.02 -7.84 -27.83
N VAL A 688 -7.14 -8.35 -26.62
CA VAL A 688 -7.41 -7.57 -25.42
C VAL A 688 -6.36 -7.89 -24.36
N TRP A 689 -5.85 -6.83 -23.73
CA TRP A 689 -4.90 -6.90 -22.62
C TRP A 689 -5.40 -6.04 -21.47
N GLY A 690 -5.06 -6.37 -20.23
CA GLY A 690 -5.16 -5.39 -19.16
C GLY A 690 -4.20 -4.23 -19.41
N GLU A 691 -4.64 -3.02 -19.14
CA GLU A 691 -3.77 -1.84 -19.17
C GLU A 691 -2.61 -2.01 -18.16
N THR A 692 -1.43 -1.55 -18.56
CA THR A 692 -0.29 -1.48 -17.65
C THR A 692 -0.46 -0.28 -16.71
N ILE A 693 -0.82 -0.56 -15.46
CA ILE A 693 -1.09 0.46 -14.42
C ILE A 693 0.20 1.10 -13.90
N LYS A 694 1.26 0.31 -13.74
CA LYS A 694 2.57 0.76 -13.25
C LYS A 694 3.66 0.46 -14.26
N ASP A 695 4.57 1.40 -14.47
CA ASP A 695 5.75 1.16 -15.28
C ASP A 695 6.78 0.27 -14.54
N ARG A 696 7.90 -0.05 -15.21
CA ARG A 696 8.99 -0.86 -14.64
C ARG A 696 9.69 -0.20 -13.45
N GLN A 697 9.54 1.11 -13.29
CA GLN A 697 10.12 1.91 -12.20
C GLN A 697 9.13 2.05 -11.03
N GLY A 698 7.90 1.55 -11.19
CA GLY A 698 6.86 1.58 -10.16
C GLY A 698 5.97 2.84 -10.20
N ASN A 699 6.16 3.73 -11.17
CA ASN A 699 5.33 4.93 -11.31
C ASN A 699 3.95 4.57 -11.86
N TRP A 700 2.92 5.29 -11.41
CA TRP A 700 1.56 5.17 -11.93
C TRP A 700 1.49 5.78 -13.33
N THR A 701 1.15 4.97 -14.34
CA THR A 701 1.16 5.38 -15.76
C THR A 701 -0.07 4.91 -16.54
N GLY A 702 -1.12 4.48 -15.83
CA GLY A 702 -2.36 3.99 -16.42
C GLY A 702 -3.46 3.80 -15.39
N GLY A 703 -4.66 3.46 -15.85
CA GLY A 703 -5.88 3.36 -15.06
C GLY A 703 -6.70 4.67 -15.06
N VAL A 704 -7.92 4.58 -14.54
CA VAL A 704 -8.85 5.69 -14.36
C VAL A 704 -8.89 6.05 -12.88
N PRO A 705 -8.25 7.16 -12.46
CA PRO A 705 -8.27 7.57 -11.06
C PRO A 705 -9.65 8.13 -10.73
N SER A 706 -10.46 7.47 -9.90
CA SER A 706 -11.75 8.01 -9.47
C SER A 706 -11.74 8.37 -7.99
N VAL A 707 -12.22 9.57 -7.68
CA VAL A 707 -12.15 10.15 -6.34
C VAL A 707 -13.29 9.65 -5.47
N VAL A 708 -12.96 8.74 -4.55
CA VAL A 708 -13.91 8.16 -3.59
C VAL A 708 -14.08 9.05 -2.37
N ARG A 709 -15.26 8.97 -1.76
CA ARG A 709 -15.54 9.65 -0.49
C ARG A 709 -14.70 9.07 0.64
N GLY A 710 -13.83 9.86 1.25
CA GLY A 710 -13.09 9.46 2.46
C GLY A 710 -14.02 9.37 3.68
N ALA A 711 -13.92 8.29 4.47
CA ALA A 711 -14.52 8.26 5.80
C ALA A 711 -13.76 9.24 6.71
N VAL A 712 -14.28 10.45 6.89
CA VAL A 712 -13.74 11.46 7.80
C VAL A 712 -14.86 11.98 8.70
N GLY A 713 -14.74 11.74 10.00
CA GLY A 713 -15.68 12.17 11.04
C GLY A 713 -16.17 10.99 11.89
N SER A 714 -16.60 11.27 13.12
CA SER A 714 -17.13 10.36 14.15
C SER A 714 -18.38 9.55 13.78
N ASP A 715 -18.73 9.46 12.49
CA ASP A 715 -19.88 8.70 12.02
C ASP A 715 -19.48 7.25 11.77
N VAL A 716 -19.88 6.42 12.73
CA VAL A 716 -19.75 4.96 12.77
C VAL A 716 -20.51 4.25 11.61
N SER A 717 -21.12 5.00 10.69
CA SER A 717 -21.96 4.50 9.59
C SER A 717 -21.43 4.82 8.18
N GLY A 718 -20.12 5.03 8.00
CA GLY A 718 -19.53 5.15 6.68
C GLY A 718 -19.59 3.82 5.93
N GLU A 719 -20.70 3.57 5.24
CA GLU A 719 -20.88 2.42 4.36
C GLU A 719 -19.66 2.31 3.42
N ASP A 720 -19.08 1.11 3.34
CA ASP A 720 -18.14 0.76 2.27
C ASP A 720 -18.86 1.05 0.94
N HIS A 721 -18.36 2.02 0.16
CA HIS A 721 -19.04 2.54 -1.04
C HIS A 721 -19.42 1.44 -2.02
N TRP A 722 -18.59 0.41 -2.12
CA TRP A 722 -18.87 -0.76 -2.95
C TRP A 722 -19.98 -1.62 -2.35
N VAL A 723 -20.02 -1.80 -1.02
CA VAL A 723 -21.10 -2.51 -0.31
C VAL A 723 -22.41 -1.73 -0.39
N GLY A 724 -22.38 -0.40 -0.27
CA GLY A 724 -23.55 0.46 -0.49
C GLY A 724 -24.09 0.33 -1.92
N GLY A 725 -23.20 0.35 -2.92
CA GLY A 725 -23.55 0.09 -4.33
C GLY A 725 -24.14 -1.31 -4.56
N LEU A 726 -23.58 -2.35 -3.93
CA LEU A 726 -24.10 -3.71 -3.97
C LEU A 726 -25.48 -3.84 -3.31
N ASN A 727 -25.67 -3.23 -2.14
CA ASN A 727 -26.94 -3.25 -1.43
C ASN A 727 -28.04 -2.57 -2.26
N GLY A 728 -27.71 -1.49 -2.96
CA GLY A 728 -28.62 -0.84 -3.90
C GLY A 728 -28.94 -1.69 -5.13
N LEU A 729 -27.93 -2.34 -5.71
CA LEU A 729 -28.07 -3.15 -6.93
C LEU A 729 -28.82 -4.47 -6.67
N LEU A 730 -28.44 -5.19 -5.61
CA LEU A 730 -28.92 -6.55 -5.32
C LEU A 730 -30.13 -6.55 -4.40
N LYS A 731 -30.47 -5.39 -3.81
CA LYS A 731 -31.58 -5.21 -2.85
C LYS A 731 -31.60 -6.26 -1.73
N PHE A 732 -30.47 -6.88 -1.38
CA PHE A 732 -30.42 -8.01 -0.44
C PHE A 732 -31.06 -7.72 0.93
N ASN A 733 -31.06 -6.46 1.34
CA ASN A 733 -31.57 -6.02 2.64
C ASN A 733 -32.93 -5.30 2.55
N TYR A 734 -33.59 -5.30 1.39
CA TYR A 734 -34.97 -4.82 1.31
C TYR A 734 -35.91 -5.90 1.86
N PRO A 735 -36.78 -5.58 2.83
CA PRO A 735 -37.80 -6.51 3.30
C PRO A 735 -38.66 -6.98 2.12
N PHE A 736 -38.91 -8.28 2.02
CA PHE A 736 -39.87 -8.80 1.06
C PHE A 736 -41.26 -8.20 1.36
N GLY A 737 -41.79 -7.39 0.45
CA GLY A 737 -43.21 -7.00 0.47
C GLY A 737 -43.56 -5.51 0.43
N GLU A 738 -42.61 -4.57 0.38
CA GLU A 738 -42.95 -3.15 0.13
C GLU A 738 -42.47 -2.71 -1.25
N GLU A 739 -43.34 -2.88 -2.24
CA GLU A 739 -43.31 -2.06 -3.46
C GLU A 739 -44.19 -0.82 -3.26
N GLY A 740 -43.59 0.35 -3.43
CA GLY A 740 -44.16 1.52 -4.12
C GLY A 740 -45.54 2.04 -3.70
N THR A 741 -45.53 3.18 -3.02
CA THR A 741 -46.47 4.28 -3.29
C THR A 741 -45.70 5.53 -3.63
#